data_AF-A0A094AP27-F1
#
_entry.id   AF-A0A094AP27-F1
#
_cell.length_a   1.000
_cell.length_b   1.000
_cell.length_c   1.000
_cell.angle_alpha   90.00
_cell.angle_beta   90.00
_cell.angle_gamma   90.00
#
_symmetry.space_group_name_H-M   'P 1'
#
loop_
_entity.id
_entity.type
_entity.pdbx_description
1 polymer ?
#
loop_
_entity_poly.entity_id
_entity_poly.type
_entity_poly.pdbx_seq_one_letter_code
_entity_poly.pdbx_strand_id
1 'polypeptide(L)'
;ESLLPADLLARLPETFVDHAAVTEGLTGNFLLFDLQDGSERFRVPPNTRIRVSRERLRRLLMDGLDILWSKTISDIDTTTPGAVTASFTDGTTATGTQLIGADGSRSRVRTFLAPSPANNVLPIRLLGTSVPYSSARCAPIRDLDPFFFQASDPATDAFFWFSFLSVPTDPAEDRVCQILVSWPFRKGFLGREEPVDTPATEERVAWMKEVTKGWVEPFRSIVADIPEGTDAKSLALEDWLPAEEGFDSRDGRVTLIGDAAHAMTMFRGEAANHGIADVACLVRELFAESDTNAPGPIDSLFNMKLSTVIAVVAAGSVASHQTKGKHHTIDYNKAPPNLSTLASNSLFETWRPKAHVLPPSGQIGDPCMHYTDPKTGLFHVGWLHGGAAGATTDDLVTYHDLNPNGSQFIVAGGVNDPIAVFDGSVIPKGIDGKPTLLYTSVSYLPIQWTIPYTRGSETQSLAVSYDGGRNFTKLHQGPAIPSAPFAVNVTGWRDPFVFQNAKLDSLLESSPQTWYNVISGGVQNEGPSQFLYRQHDPDFQYWEYLGEWWHEEANSTWGNGDWAGRWGFNFEVANIFSLDDKGYNADGEVFTTIGTEWSFEPIVPEVSDSRQMLWAAGNVTLQDGAVKFVPTMAGFLDWGTSAYAAAGKELPASSQASMKSNAPDRFITYLWLTGDFYATHDFPTPQQNWTGALLLPRELSVGTISNVVDNELSREADSWRVDSSNSGVLELVTMKQEIARETMAKLTSGKLVTEPSLALRSPGSVAFKHGPKSKFYVLKASLSFPASARGSDLRAGFEVLSSEFETTKIYYQFSNESIIIDRTNSSAASRTTDGISSRNESGKLRLFDVMEHGEERVETLELTIVVDNSIVEVHANGRFALSTWARSWYSASKGIRFIHEGEGEVKFENVTVHEGLFDAWPERSN
;
A
#
# COMPACT_ATOMS: atom_id res chain seq x y z
N GLU A 1 -15.10 9.04 25.92
CA GLU A 1 -16.24 9.87 26.37
C GLU A 1 -17.58 9.18 26.16
N SER A 2 -17.88 8.68 24.97
CA SER A 2 -19.14 7.96 24.64
C SER A 2 -19.49 6.75 25.53
N LEU A 3 -18.52 6.15 26.21
CA LEU A 3 -18.73 5.01 27.11
C LEU A 3 -19.14 5.39 28.53
N LEU A 4 -19.09 6.69 28.88
CA LEU A 4 -19.38 7.15 30.24
C LEU A 4 -20.77 7.79 30.31
N PRO A 5 -21.54 7.50 31.38
CA PRO A 5 -22.70 8.30 31.76
C PRO A 5 -22.35 9.79 31.90
N ALA A 6 -23.32 10.68 31.64
CA ALA A 6 -23.09 12.12 31.60
C ALA A 6 -22.54 12.70 32.90
N ASP A 7 -22.96 12.17 34.05
CA ASP A 7 -22.50 12.55 35.39
C ASP A 7 -21.04 12.15 35.64
N LEU A 8 -20.61 10.97 35.19
CA LEU A 8 -19.21 10.55 35.28
C LEU A 8 -18.33 11.30 34.27
N LEU A 9 -18.84 11.56 33.06
CA LEU A 9 -18.13 12.32 32.04
C LEU A 9 -17.85 13.75 32.51
N ALA A 10 -18.82 14.42 33.14
CA ALA A 10 -18.64 15.76 33.70
C ALA A 10 -17.52 15.83 34.77
N ARG A 11 -17.23 14.70 35.42
CA ARG A 11 -16.21 14.55 36.45
C ARG A 11 -14.90 13.96 35.93
N LEU A 12 -14.81 13.59 34.64
CA LEU A 12 -13.58 13.10 34.02
C LEU A 12 -12.39 14.07 34.21
N PRO A 13 -12.58 15.41 34.16
CA PRO A 13 -11.49 16.34 34.47
C PRO A 13 -10.86 16.13 35.83
N GLU A 14 -11.60 15.68 36.86
CA GLU A 14 -11.05 15.36 38.20
C GLU A 14 -9.89 14.35 38.15
N THR A 15 -9.77 13.61 37.05
CA THR A 15 -8.76 12.57 36.87
C THR A 15 -7.47 13.07 36.21
N PHE A 16 -7.44 14.29 35.66
CA PHE A 16 -6.33 14.78 34.85
C PHE A 16 -5.05 14.95 35.68
N VAL A 17 -3.93 14.45 35.16
CA VAL A 17 -2.63 14.60 35.81
C VAL A 17 -2.21 16.06 35.89
N ASP A 18 -2.45 16.83 34.83
CA ASP A 18 -2.16 18.24 34.74
C ASP A 18 -3.36 18.98 34.15
N HIS A 19 -4.13 19.62 35.02
CA HIS A 19 -5.34 20.35 34.63
C HIS A 19 -5.03 21.61 33.81
N ALA A 20 -3.93 22.30 34.12
CA ALA A 20 -3.56 23.53 33.45
C ALA A 20 -3.16 23.24 32.00
N ALA A 21 -2.30 22.24 31.79
CA ALA A 21 -1.86 21.84 30.45
C ALA A 21 -3.05 21.44 29.55
N VAL A 22 -3.99 20.65 30.07
CA VAL A 22 -5.18 20.24 29.29
C VAL A 22 -6.11 21.43 29.00
N THR A 23 -6.29 22.35 29.95
CA THR A 23 -7.10 23.57 29.76
C THR A 23 -6.48 24.52 28.71
N GLU A 24 -5.16 24.57 28.65
CA GLU A 24 -4.40 25.32 27.63
C GLU A 24 -4.39 24.63 26.25
N GLY A 25 -5.00 23.45 26.13
CA GLY A 25 -5.04 22.67 24.89
C GLY A 25 -3.76 21.92 24.58
N LEU A 26 -2.85 21.76 25.55
CA LEU A 26 -1.63 20.97 25.36
C LEU A 26 -1.97 19.48 25.29
N THR A 27 -1.54 18.83 24.21
CA THR A 27 -1.77 17.40 23.98
C THR A 27 -0.53 16.54 24.20
N GLY A 28 0.63 17.16 24.46
CA GLY A 28 1.92 16.47 24.55
C GLY A 28 2.41 15.95 23.19
N ASN A 29 3.67 15.54 23.16
CA ASN A 29 4.42 15.21 21.94
C ASN A 29 4.78 13.73 21.83
N PHE A 30 4.76 12.97 22.93
CA PHE A 30 5.14 11.55 22.96
C PHE A 30 6.51 11.35 22.28
N LEU A 31 7.55 11.93 22.89
CA LEU A 31 8.89 11.94 22.31
C LEU A 31 9.66 10.66 22.66
N LEU A 32 10.49 10.22 21.72
CA LEU A 32 11.55 9.24 21.94
C LEU A 32 12.90 9.92 21.73
N PHE A 33 13.72 9.96 22.78
CA PHE A 33 15.06 10.54 22.74
C PHE A 33 16.16 9.48 22.65
N ASP A 34 17.28 9.84 22.05
CA ASP A 34 18.53 9.09 22.16
C ASP A 34 19.28 9.48 23.43
N LEU A 35 19.64 8.50 24.27
CA LEU A 35 20.30 8.76 25.55
C LEU A 35 21.80 9.05 25.43
N GLN A 36 22.42 8.88 24.25
CA GLN A 36 23.83 9.20 24.01
C GLN A 36 24.06 10.66 23.62
N ASP A 37 23.11 11.31 22.95
CA ASP A 37 23.26 12.69 22.45
C ASP A 37 22.07 13.61 22.75
N GLY A 38 20.94 13.05 23.21
CA GLY A 38 19.75 13.79 23.61
C GLY A 38 18.86 14.21 22.43
N SER A 39 19.18 13.74 21.21
CA SER A 39 18.41 14.05 20.01
C SER A 39 17.03 13.39 20.04
N GLU A 40 16.05 14.09 19.47
CA GLU A 40 14.73 13.53 19.21
C GLU A 40 14.82 12.53 18.06
N ARG A 41 14.57 11.25 18.32
CA ARG A 41 14.54 10.18 17.32
C ARG A 41 13.16 10.03 16.70
N PHE A 42 12.12 10.24 17.51
CA PHE A 42 10.74 10.08 17.07
C PHE A 42 9.80 10.99 17.86
N ARG A 43 8.77 11.49 17.16
CA ARG A 43 7.69 12.32 17.71
C ARG A 43 6.39 11.79 17.15
N VAL A 44 5.48 11.33 18.01
CA VAL A 44 4.16 10.91 17.52
C VAL A 44 3.38 12.16 17.11
N PRO A 45 2.78 12.20 15.91
CA PRO A 45 2.01 13.35 15.44
C PRO A 45 1.03 13.85 16.51
N PRO A 46 0.85 15.18 16.66
CA PRO A 46 -0.09 15.74 17.61
C PRO A 46 -1.51 15.23 17.35
N ASN A 47 -2.20 14.79 18.42
CA ASN A 47 -3.62 14.42 18.40
C ASN A 47 -4.22 14.76 19.77
N THR A 48 -5.54 14.83 19.91
CA THR A 48 -6.20 15.04 21.21
C THR A 48 -5.81 13.93 22.19
N ARG A 49 -5.13 14.31 23.27
CA ARG A 49 -4.61 13.38 24.28
C ARG A 49 -4.85 13.95 25.66
N ILE A 50 -5.16 13.06 26.59
CA ILE A 50 -5.35 13.42 28.00
C ILE A 50 -4.57 12.41 28.83
N ARG A 51 -3.67 12.92 29.68
CA ARG A 51 -3.01 12.10 30.69
C ARG A 51 -3.85 12.10 31.96
N VAL A 52 -4.31 10.93 32.37
CA VAL A 52 -5.14 10.74 33.56
C VAL A 52 -4.40 9.96 34.64
N SER A 53 -4.68 10.29 35.89
CA SER A 53 -4.20 9.54 37.06
C SER A 53 -4.97 8.23 37.13
N ARG A 54 -4.26 7.10 37.06
CA ARG A 54 -4.85 5.76 37.16
C ARG A 54 -5.73 5.60 38.40
N GLU A 55 -5.28 6.12 39.54
CA GLU A 55 -6.02 6.01 40.79
C GLU A 55 -7.32 6.82 40.76
N ARG A 56 -7.26 8.09 40.34
CA ARG A 56 -8.44 8.95 40.25
C ARG A 56 -9.43 8.47 39.19
N LEU A 57 -8.94 8.06 38.02
CA LEU A 57 -9.77 7.46 36.98
C LEU A 57 -10.45 6.20 37.49
N ARG A 58 -9.72 5.29 38.13
CA ARG A 58 -10.31 4.07 38.71
C ARG A 58 -11.39 4.42 39.74
N ARG A 59 -11.15 5.35 40.66
CA ARG A 59 -12.16 5.78 41.65
C ARG A 59 -13.41 6.36 40.97
N LEU A 60 -13.24 7.16 39.93
CA LEU A 60 -14.36 7.71 39.15
C LEU A 60 -15.17 6.59 38.48
N LEU A 61 -14.49 5.65 37.81
CA LEU A 61 -15.15 4.55 37.10
C LEU A 61 -15.80 3.51 38.03
N MET A 62 -15.43 3.49 39.31
CA MET A 62 -16.04 2.61 40.31
C MET A 62 -17.34 3.18 40.90
N ASP A 63 -17.65 4.44 40.63
CA ASP A 63 -18.82 5.10 41.20
C ASP A 63 -20.11 4.46 40.65
N GLY A 64 -21.05 4.17 41.55
CA GLY A 64 -22.31 3.49 41.21
C GLY A 64 -22.21 2.00 40.86
N LEU A 65 -21.03 1.36 40.94
CA LEU A 65 -20.86 -0.07 40.65
C LEU A 65 -20.94 -0.94 41.91
N ASP A 66 -21.62 -2.09 41.81
CA ASP A 66 -21.63 -3.13 42.86
C ASP A 66 -20.35 -3.98 42.77
N ILE A 67 -19.31 -3.57 43.49
CA ILE A 67 -18.00 -4.23 43.46
C ILE A 67 -17.80 -5.09 44.70
N LEU A 68 -17.73 -6.40 44.49
CA LEU A 68 -17.41 -7.38 45.53
C LEU A 68 -15.91 -7.69 45.54
N TRP A 69 -15.22 -7.25 46.61
CA TRP A 69 -13.79 -7.51 46.79
C TRP A 69 -13.51 -8.91 47.34
N SER A 70 -12.26 -9.35 47.22
CA SER A 70 -11.78 -10.64 47.73
C SER A 70 -12.47 -11.87 47.12
N LYS A 71 -13.07 -11.72 45.93
CA LYS A 71 -13.70 -12.80 45.15
C LYS A 71 -12.72 -13.36 44.12
N THR A 72 -11.86 -14.27 44.53
CA THR A 72 -10.95 -14.97 43.61
C THR A 72 -11.64 -16.16 42.97
N ILE A 73 -11.75 -16.19 41.64
CA ILE A 73 -12.44 -17.27 40.93
C ILE A 73 -11.69 -18.60 41.05
N SER A 74 -12.39 -19.68 41.36
CA SER A 74 -11.84 -21.03 41.47
C SER A 74 -12.38 -21.98 40.41
N ASP A 75 -13.56 -21.71 39.85
CA ASP A 75 -14.17 -22.54 38.80
C ASP A 75 -15.20 -21.75 37.97
N ILE A 76 -15.47 -22.22 36.74
CA ILE A 76 -16.47 -21.66 35.81
C ILE A 76 -17.34 -22.80 35.27
N ASP A 77 -18.61 -22.81 35.69
CA ASP A 77 -19.61 -23.77 35.24
C ASP A 77 -20.57 -23.15 34.23
N THR A 78 -20.68 -23.78 33.05
CA THR A 78 -21.59 -23.40 31.95
C THR A 78 -22.54 -24.54 31.56
N THR A 79 -22.77 -25.51 32.45
CA THR A 79 -23.63 -26.68 32.19
C THR A 79 -25.12 -26.36 32.20
N THR A 80 -25.53 -25.28 32.88
CA THR A 80 -26.91 -24.80 32.86
C THR A 80 -27.15 -23.95 31.60
N PRO A 81 -28.09 -24.33 30.71
CA PRO A 81 -28.34 -23.58 29.48
C PRO A 81 -28.68 -22.12 29.75
N GLY A 82 -28.01 -21.21 29.04
CA GLY A 82 -28.23 -19.76 29.16
C GLY A 82 -27.66 -19.12 30.42
N ALA A 83 -26.92 -19.87 31.26
CA ALA A 83 -26.30 -19.35 32.48
C ALA A 83 -24.82 -19.73 32.56
N VAL A 84 -24.06 -18.87 33.25
CA VAL A 84 -22.68 -19.12 33.67
C VAL A 84 -22.56 -18.84 35.16
N THR A 85 -21.97 -19.77 35.90
CA THR A 85 -21.75 -19.65 37.35
C THR A 85 -20.25 -19.63 37.65
N ALA A 86 -19.79 -18.53 38.26
CA ALA A 86 -18.46 -18.42 38.82
C ALA A 86 -18.46 -18.90 40.27
N SER A 87 -17.57 -19.82 40.62
CA SER A 87 -17.30 -20.20 42.01
C SER A 87 -16.06 -19.48 42.52
N PHE A 88 -16.06 -19.09 43.79
CA PHE A 88 -14.97 -18.35 44.40
C PHE A 88 -14.27 -19.16 45.51
N THR A 89 -13.00 -18.84 45.77
CA THR A 89 -12.19 -19.53 46.78
C THR A 89 -12.72 -19.42 48.21
N ASP A 90 -13.63 -18.48 48.48
CA ASP A 90 -14.30 -18.32 49.78
C ASP A 90 -15.54 -19.22 49.94
N GLY A 91 -15.85 -20.05 48.94
CA GLY A 91 -16.98 -20.97 48.91
C GLY A 91 -18.29 -20.34 48.42
N THR A 92 -18.30 -19.06 48.07
CA THR A 92 -19.48 -18.40 47.49
C THR A 92 -19.52 -18.59 45.97
N THR A 93 -20.68 -18.32 45.37
CA THR A 93 -20.89 -18.36 43.91
C THR A 93 -21.64 -17.12 43.43
N ALA A 94 -21.50 -16.82 42.13
CA ALA A 94 -22.32 -15.84 41.43
C ALA A 94 -22.75 -16.40 40.08
N THR A 95 -24.02 -16.20 39.71
CA THR A 95 -24.60 -16.68 38.45
C THR A 95 -25.09 -15.51 37.62
N GLY A 96 -24.78 -15.53 36.32
CA GLY A 96 -25.23 -14.55 35.34
C GLY A 96 -25.43 -15.18 33.96
N THR A 97 -25.74 -14.35 32.96
CA THR A 97 -25.87 -14.78 31.55
C THR A 97 -24.53 -14.71 30.80
N GLN A 98 -23.59 -13.90 31.28
CA GLN A 98 -22.28 -13.63 30.68
C GLN A 98 -21.22 -13.50 31.77
N LEU A 99 -19.99 -13.97 31.51
CA LEU A 99 -18.82 -13.79 32.35
C LEU A 99 -17.70 -13.13 31.55
N ILE A 100 -17.22 -11.97 32.00
CA ILE A 100 -16.17 -11.21 31.31
C ILE A 100 -14.91 -11.22 32.17
N GLY A 101 -13.84 -11.83 31.67
CA GLY A 101 -12.52 -11.78 32.27
C GLY A 101 -11.83 -10.45 31.98
N ALA A 102 -11.74 -9.60 32.99
CA ALA A 102 -11.02 -8.31 32.97
C ALA A 102 -9.99 -8.22 34.11
N ASP A 103 -9.50 -9.37 34.58
CA ASP A 103 -8.66 -9.55 35.77
C ASP A 103 -7.15 -9.42 35.51
N GLY A 104 -6.78 -8.84 34.37
CA GLY A 104 -5.42 -8.39 34.06
C GLY A 104 -4.52 -9.46 33.44
N SER A 105 -3.23 -9.13 33.33
CA SER A 105 -2.24 -9.93 32.59
C SER A 105 -2.01 -11.33 33.14
N ARG A 106 -2.51 -11.67 34.33
CA ARG A 106 -2.44 -13.03 34.93
C ARG A 106 -3.83 -13.62 35.14
N SER A 107 -4.74 -13.32 34.20
CA SER A 107 -6.14 -13.67 34.27
C SER A 107 -6.37 -15.13 34.63
N ARG A 108 -7.12 -15.36 35.70
CA ARG A 108 -7.58 -16.70 36.08
C ARG A 108 -8.69 -17.15 35.16
N VAL A 109 -9.54 -16.24 34.69
CA VAL A 109 -10.56 -16.56 33.68
C VAL A 109 -9.89 -17.13 32.43
N ARG A 110 -8.82 -16.49 31.95
CA ARG A 110 -8.03 -17.01 30.81
C ARG A 110 -7.53 -18.43 31.02
N THR A 111 -7.14 -18.82 32.23
CA THR A 111 -6.66 -20.19 32.51
C THR A 111 -7.73 -21.27 32.32
N PHE A 112 -9.01 -20.92 32.33
CA PHE A 112 -10.12 -21.85 32.08
C PHE A 112 -10.55 -21.93 30.60
N LEU A 113 -10.10 -20.99 29.76
CA LEU A 113 -10.56 -20.84 28.38
C LEU A 113 -9.44 -21.10 27.35
N ALA A 114 -8.22 -20.64 27.65
CA ALA A 114 -7.12 -20.65 26.70
C ALA A 114 -6.27 -21.92 26.84
N PRO A 115 -5.85 -22.55 25.73
CA PRO A 115 -5.00 -23.74 25.76
C PRO A 115 -3.59 -23.45 26.31
N SER A 116 -3.08 -22.23 26.09
CA SER A 116 -1.77 -21.77 26.55
C SER A 116 -1.91 -20.46 27.32
N PRO A 117 -2.37 -20.45 28.59
CA PRO A 117 -2.77 -19.23 29.29
C PRO A 117 -1.61 -18.45 29.93
N ALA A 118 -0.39 -19.02 29.93
CA ALA A 118 0.79 -18.47 30.57
C ALA A 118 1.44 -17.37 29.71
N ASN A 119 1.86 -16.29 30.36
CA ASN A 119 2.57 -15.22 29.67
C ASN A 119 3.97 -15.66 29.28
N ASN A 120 4.45 -15.12 28.15
CA ASN A 120 5.83 -15.16 27.76
C ASN A 120 6.59 -14.06 28.51
N VAL A 121 7.70 -14.43 29.17
CA VAL A 121 8.52 -13.50 29.96
C VAL A 121 9.69 -13.05 29.09
N LEU A 122 9.79 -11.75 28.86
CA LEU A 122 10.84 -11.20 28.01
C LEU A 122 12.20 -11.18 28.73
N PRO A 123 13.32 -11.33 28.00
CA PRO A 123 14.68 -11.26 28.56
C PRO A 123 15.09 -9.80 28.82
N ILE A 124 14.23 -9.03 29.49
CA ILE A 124 14.42 -7.64 29.88
C ILE A 124 14.08 -7.54 31.36
N ARG A 125 14.87 -6.77 32.11
CA ARG A 125 14.55 -6.41 33.50
C ARG A 125 14.18 -4.96 33.56
N LEU A 126 13.24 -4.63 34.44
CA LEU A 126 12.72 -3.28 34.57
C LEU A 126 12.56 -2.93 36.05
N LEU A 127 13.04 -1.74 36.39
CA LEU A 127 12.79 -1.10 37.68
C LEU A 127 11.96 0.15 37.48
N GLY A 128 10.95 0.32 38.33
CA GLY A 128 10.11 1.51 38.35
C GLY A 128 9.99 2.11 39.74
N THR A 129 10.01 3.43 39.82
CA THR A 129 9.79 4.15 41.07
C THR A 129 8.98 5.43 40.85
N SER A 130 8.39 5.94 41.93
CA SER A 130 7.71 7.24 41.97
C SER A 130 8.48 8.19 42.88
N VAL A 131 8.77 9.38 42.39
CA VAL A 131 9.65 10.34 43.09
C VAL A 131 9.01 11.72 43.10
N PRO A 132 8.95 12.40 44.26
CA PRO A 132 8.57 13.79 44.33
C PRO A 132 9.72 14.68 43.85
N TYR A 133 9.45 15.53 42.86
CA TYR A 133 10.37 16.58 42.42
C TYR A 133 9.70 17.94 42.50
N SER A 134 10.47 18.93 42.96
CA SER A 134 9.99 20.30 43.07
C SER A 134 9.60 20.87 41.71
N SER A 135 8.68 21.84 41.70
CA SER A 135 8.25 22.47 40.46
C SER A 135 9.41 23.05 39.64
N ALA A 136 10.39 23.64 40.31
CA ALA A 136 11.61 24.15 39.68
C ALA A 136 12.46 23.05 39.02
N ARG A 137 12.54 21.86 39.64
CA ARG A 137 13.28 20.72 39.06
C ARG A 137 12.57 20.14 37.83
N CYS A 138 11.24 20.12 37.85
CA CYS A 138 10.43 19.60 36.76
C CYS A 138 10.27 20.57 35.59
N ALA A 139 10.50 21.88 35.76
CA ALA A 139 10.37 22.86 34.69
C ALA A 139 11.13 22.48 33.40
N PRO A 140 12.46 22.22 33.42
CA PRO A 140 13.19 21.82 32.22
C PRO A 140 12.78 20.43 31.68
N ILE A 141 12.21 19.57 32.52
CA ILE A 141 11.71 18.26 32.09
C ILE A 141 10.39 18.41 31.33
N ARG A 142 9.54 19.36 31.77
CA ARG A 142 8.28 19.70 31.10
C ARG A 142 8.48 20.39 29.77
N ASP A 143 9.58 21.13 29.61
CA ASP A 143 9.96 21.74 28.34
C ASP A 143 10.23 20.67 27.26
N LEU A 144 10.64 19.46 27.66
CA LEU A 144 10.72 18.31 26.74
C LEU A 144 9.32 17.79 26.37
N ASP A 145 8.53 17.43 27.38
CA ASP A 145 7.14 17.02 27.19
C ASP A 145 6.30 17.32 28.45
N PRO A 146 5.09 17.92 28.30
CA PRO A 146 4.25 18.29 29.44
C PRO A 146 3.68 17.09 30.22
N PHE A 147 3.63 15.90 29.62
CA PHE A 147 3.03 14.70 30.22
C PHE A 147 4.05 13.58 30.42
N PHE A 148 4.72 13.14 29.35
CA PHE A 148 5.67 12.03 29.40
C PHE A 148 6.52 11.90 28.13
N PHE A 149 7.66 11.25 28.26
CA PHE A 149 8.51 10.89 27.14
C PHE A 149 9.25 9.59 27.42
N GLN A 150 9.86 9.07 26.36
CA GLN A 150 10.67 7.87 26.37
C GLN A 150 12.07 8.19 25.87
N ALA A 151 13.02 7.33 26.21
CA ALA A 151 14.35 7.41 25.63
C ALA A 151 15.00 6.03 25.60
N SER A 152 15.95 5.83 24.68
CA SER A 152 16.70 4.59 24.54
C SER A 152 18.19 4.86 24.42
N ASP A 153 19.00 3.98 24.99
CA ASP A 153 20.45 4.01 24.86
C ASP A 153 20.90 2.89 23.91
N PRO A 154 21.20 3.20 22.64
CA PRO A 154 21.60 2.19 21.67
C PRO A 154 22.98 1.57 21.95
N ALA A 155 23.79 2.13 22.87
CA ALA A 155 25.07 1.51 23.24
C ALA A 155 24.88 0.34 24.22
N THR A 156 23.86 0.43 25.08
CA THR A 156 23.64 -0.54 26.16
C THR A 156 22.38 -1.38 25.97
N ASP A 157 21.51 -0.99 25.03
CA ASP A 157 20.13 -1.47 24.87
C ASP A 157 19.26 -1.18 26.11
N ALA A 158 19.63 -0.17 26.90
CA ALA A 158 18.81 0.30 28.01
C ALA A 158 17.68 1.20 27.51
N PHE A 159 16.57 1.20 28.25
CA PHE A 159 15.42 2.02 27.93
C PHE A 159 14.95 2.80 29.17
N PHE A 160 14.42 3.99 28.91
CA PHE A 160 14.01 4.96 29.90
C PHE A 160 12.59 5.44 29.62
N TRP A 161 11.75 5.46 30.65
CA TRP A 161 10.44 6.11 30.61
C TRP A 161 10.33 7.12 31.74
N PHE A 162 9.89 8.32 31.40
CA PHE A 162 9.53 9.35 32.35
C PHE A 162 8.08 9.79 32.14
N SER A 163 7.30 9.90 33.21
CA SER A 163 5.98 10.55 33.13
C SER A 163 5.60 11.29 34.40
N PHE A 164 4.77 12.32 34.29
CA PHE A 164 4.10 12.90 35.44
C PHE A 164 2.93 12.01 35.89
N LEU A 165 2.82 11.78 37.19
CA LEU A 165 1.69 11.11 37.86
C LEU A 165 0.76 12.12 38.55
N SER A 166 1.30 13.25 39.00
CA SER A 166 0.54 14.35 39.57
C SER A 166 1.25 15.68 39.34
N VAL A 167 0.52 16.67 38.83
CA VAL A 167 0.95 18.07 38.71
C VAL A 167 -0.04 18.94 39.50
N PRO A 168 0.31 19.32 40.74
CA PRO A 168 -0.49 20.26 41.52
C PRO A 168 -0.58 21.64 40.85
N THR A 169 -1.66 22.36 41.12
CA THR A 169 -1.83 23.76 40.68
C THR A 169 -1.00 24.73 41.49
N ASP A 170 -0.71 24.41 42.76
CA ASP A 170 0.18 25.21 43.59
C ASP A 170 1.64 24.92 43.21
N PRO A 171 2.40 25.90 42.68
CA PRO A 171 3.80 25.70 42.30
C PRO A 171 4.74 25.43 43.49
N ALA A 172 4.29 25.63 44.74
CA ALA A 172 5.03 25.28 45.95
C ALA A 172 4.94 23.78 46.31
N GLU A 173 3.98 23.04 45.74
CA GLU A 173 3.86 21.60 45.95
C GLU A 173 4.76 20.80 44.99
N ASP A 174 5.27 19.68 45.47
CA ASP A 174 6.06 18.77 44.66
C ASP A 174 5.19 18.03 43.63
N ARG A 175 5.77 17.80 42.46
CA ARG A 175 5.19 16.99 41.39
C ARG A 175 5.61 15.55 41.57
N VAL A 176 4.68 14.62 41.40
CA VAL A 176 4.98 13.19 41.50
C VAL A 176 5.34 12.68 40.10
N CYS A 177 6.56 12.18 39.94
CA CYS A 177 7.08 11.66 38.68
C CYS A 177 7.21 10.13 38.75
N GLN A 178 6.97 9.45 37.63
CA GLN A 178 7.28 8.03 37.43
C GLN A 178 8.52 7.90 36.57
N ILE A 179 9.46 7.10 37.06
CA ILE A 179 10.75 6.83 36.40
C ILE A 179 10.87 5.33 36.25
N LEU A 180 11.06 4.87 35.01
CA LEU A 180 11.32 3.47 34.69
C LEU A 180 12.65 3.34 33.96
N VAL A 181 13.49 2.40 34.41
CA VAL A 181 14.76 2.06 33.76
C VAL A 181 14.78 0.57 33.51
N SER A 182 14.91 0.17 32.25
CA SER A 182 15.05 -1.23 31.84
C SER A 182 16.39 -1.50 31.18
N TRP A 183 16.82 -2.76 31.27
CA TRP A 183 18.04 -3.26 30.65
C TRP A 183 17.86 -4.70 30.16
N PRO A 184 18.65 -5.14 29.17
CA PRO A 184 18.58 -6.51 28.68
C PRO A 184 19.14 -7.51 29.70
N PHE A 185 18.44 -8.63 29.87
CA PHE A 185 18.93 -9.78 30.63
C PHE A 185 19.84 -10.64 29.74
N ARG A 186 21.09 -10.21 29.56
CA ARG A 186 22.09 -10.91 28.73
C ARG A 186 23.51 -10.75 29.25
N LYS A 187 24.41 -11.65 28.83
CA LYS A 187 25.85 -11.54 29.06
C LYS A 187 26.43 -10.29 28.41
N GLY A 188 27.42 -9.67 29.05
CA GLY A 188 28.14 -8.50 28.55
C GLY A 188 27.47 -7.15 28.85
N PHE A 189 26.27 -7.12 29.45
CA PHE A 189 25.63 -5.85 29.81
C PHE A 189 26.49 -5.09 30.83
N LEU A 190 26.88 -3.86 30.47
CA LEU A 190 27.85 -3.03 31.20
C LEU A 190 29.17 -3.77 31.51
N GLY A 191 29.62 -4.63 30.60
CA GLY A 191 30.88 -5.37 30.72
C GLY A 191 30.85 -6.53 31.73
N ARG A 192 29.68 -6.91 32.27
CA ARG A 192 29.55 -8.04 33.20
C ARG A 192 29.48 -9.38 32.46
N GLU A 193 30.20 -10.38 32.95
CA GLU A 193 30.30 -11.69 32.27
C GLU A 193 28.98 -12.48 32.25
N GLU A 194 28.17 -12.37 33.31
CA GLU A 194 26.89 -13.05 33.45
C GLU A 194 25.69 -12.09 33.27
N PRO A 195 24.52 -12.60 32.85
CA PRO A 195 23.31 -11.78 32.74
C PRO A 195 22.94 -11.14 34.07
N VAL A 196 22.55 -9.85 34.03
CA VAL A 196 22.23 -9.09 35.23
C VAL A 196 20.74 -9.16 35.52
N ASP A 197 20.36 -9.92 36.55
CA ASP A 197 18.99 -9.94 37.05
C ASP A 197 18.67 -8.69 37.90
N THR A 198 17.41 -8.55 38.33
CA THR A 198 16.95 -7.50 39.23
C THR A 198 17.68 -7.62 40.57
N PRO A 199 18.36 -6.55 41.04
CA PRO A 199 19.00 -6.54 42.35
C PRO A 199 18.01 -6.66 43.52
N ALA A 200 18.58 -6.95 44.71
CA ALA A 200 17.88 -6.88 45.98
C ALA A 200 17.29 -5.47 46.19
N THR A 201 16.17 -5.37 46.92
CA THR A 201 15.34 -4.16 46.98
C THR A 201 16.14 -2.91 47.37
N GLU A 202 17.02 -3.04 48.35
CA GLU A 202 17.90 -2.00 48.88
C GLU A 202 18.95 -1.49 47.88
N GLU A 203 19.28 -2.26 46.84
CA GLU A 203 20.30 -1.92 45.83
C GLU A 203 19.70 -1.35 44.53
N ARG A 204 18.37 -1.35 44.39
CA ARG A 204 17.69 -1.04 43.12
C ARG A 204 17.90 0.38 42.64
N VAL A 205 17.85 1.38 43.54
CA VAL A 205 18.08 2.78 43.17
C VAL A 205 19.54 2.98 42.75
N ALA A 206 20.49 2.41 43.51
CA ALA A 206 21.90 2.45 43.15
C ALA A 206 22.15 1.80 41.78
N TRP A 207 21.46 0.70 41.48
CA TRP A 207 21.52 0.05 40.17
C TRP A 207 20.92 0.90 39.05
N MET A 208 19.76 1.53 39.25
CA MET A 208 19.21 2.47 38.28
C MET A 208 20.24 3.56 37.96
N LYS A 209 20.87 4.17 38.97
CA LYS A 209 21.90 5.19 38.78
C LYS A 209 23.13 4.70 38.03
N GLU A 210 23.54 3.45 38.24
CA GLU A 210 24.67 2.84 37.53
C GLU A 210 24.34 2.62 36.04
N VAL A 211 23.14 2.10 35.74
CA VAL A 211 22.67 1.92 34.35
C VAL A 211 22.65 3.25 33.58
N THR A 212 22.25 4.34 34.25
CA THR A 212 22.06 5.64 33.61
C THR A 212 23.30 6.53 33.62
N LYS A 213 24.43 6.07 34.17
CA LYS A 213 25.61 6.91 34.42
C LYS A 213 26.21 7.55 33.17
N GLY A 214 26.10 6.86 32.03
CA GLY A 214 26.60 7.30 30.73
C GLY A 214 25.65 8.18 29.92
N TRP A 215 24.41 8.38 30.39
CA TRP A 215 23.42 9.15 29.64
C TRP A 215 23.72 10.66 29.67
N VAL A 216 23.22 11.38 28.67
CA VAL A 216 23.30 12.84 28.62
C VAL A 216 22.26 13.51 29.51
N GLU A 217 22.45 14.80 29.77
CA GLU A 217 21.47 15.61 30.49
C GLU A 217 20.28 16.00 29.58
N PRO A 218 19.05 16.11 30.12
CA PRO A 218 18.70 15.97 31.53
C PRO A 218 18.42 14.51 31.98
N PHE A 219 18.44 13.53 31.07
CA PHE A 219 18.02 12.14 31.35
C PHE A 219 18.82 11.49 32.48
N ARG A 220 20.13 11.72 32.52
CA ARG A 220 20.98 11.22 33.60
C ARG A 220 20.59 11.79 34.95
N SER A 221 20.48 13.13 35.08
CA SER A 221 20.18 13.74 36.38
C SER A 221 18.77 13.40 36.88
N ILE A 222 17.82 13.12 35.98
CA ILE A 222 16.48 12.63 36.38
C ILE A 222 16.58 11.33 37.18
N VAL A 223 17.55 10.45 36.90
CA VAL A 223 17.74 9.21 37.67
C VAL A 223 18.76 9.38 38.80
N ALA A 224 19.81 10.18 38.59
CA ALA A 224 20.84 10.42 39.60
C ALA A 224 20.29 11.11 40.86
N ASP A 225 19.29 11.98 40.70
CA ASP A 225 18.68 12.75 41.79
C ASP A 225 17.65 11.95 42.60
N ILE A 226 17.36 10.70 42.23
CA ILE A 226 16.46 9.84 43.02
C ILE A 226 17.06 9.68 44.43
N PRO A 227 16.34 10.04 45.51
CA PRO A 227 16.85 9.91 46.87
C PRO A 227 17.22 8.45 47.20
N GLU A 228 18.34 8.26 47.89
CA GLU A 228 18.71 6.93 48.39
C GLU A 228 17.61 6.39 49.32
N GLY A 229 17.35 5.08 49.23
CA GLY A 229 16.27 4.44 49.99
C GLY A 229 14.85 4.64 49.43
N THR A 230 14.69 5.33 48.29
CA THR A 230 13.40 5.36 47.57
C THR A 230 13.02 3.93 47.15
N ASP A 231 11.77 3.56 47.36
CA ASP A 231 11.25 2.23 47.00
C ASP A 231 11.16 2.09 45.47
N ALA A 232 12.02 1.24 44.91
CA ALA A 232 12.00 0.85 43.50
C ALA A 232 11.44 -0.56 43.34
N LYS A 233 10.43 -0.73 42.49
CA LYS A 233 9.76 -2.00 42.23
C LYS A 233 10.34 -2.66 40.99
N SER A 234 10.48 -3.98 41.05
CA SER A 234 10.72 -4.79 39.85
C SER A 234 9.40 -5.03 39.14
N LEU A 235 9.41 -4.84 37.81
CA LEU A 235 8.30 -5.18 36.94
C LEU A 235 8.76 -6.28 36.00
N ALA A 236 8.04 -7.39 35.98
CA ALA A 236 8.22 -8.42 34.97
C ALA A 236 7.61 -7.91 33.66
N LEU A 237 8.43 -7.85 32.60
CA LEU A 237 7.95 -7.56 31.26
C LEU A 237 7.50 -8.87 30.64
N GLU A 238 6.19 -8.99 30.50
CA GLU A 238 5.51 -10.19 30.05
C GLU A 238 4.51 -9.81 28.97
N ASP A 239 4.35 -10.65 27.96
CA ASP A 239 3.30 -10.55 26.96
C ASP A 239 2.55 -11.87 26.82
N TRP A 240 1.34 -11.81 26.28
CA TRP A 240 0.54 -12.98 25.96
C TRP A 240 -0.05 -12.82 24.58
N LEU A 241 0.43 -13.67 23.67
CA LEU A 241 -0.12 -13.79 22.32
C LEU A 241 -1.20 -14.87 22.37
N PRO A 242 -2.47 -14.53 22.06
CA PRO A 242 -3.53 -15.53 21.91
C PRO A 242 -3.14 -16.57 20.86
N ALA A 243 -3.54 -17.83 21.09
CA ALA A 243 -3.38 -18.87 20.09
C ALA A 243 -4.25 -18.57 18.85
N GLU A 244 -3.84 -19.02 17.67
CA GLU A 244 -4.58 -18.82 16.42
C GLU A 244 -6.01 -19.38 16.49
N GLU A 245 -6.20 -20.46 17.25
CA GLU A 245 -7.51 -21.08 17.47
C GLU A 245 -8.39 -20.33 18.50
N GLY A 246 -7.88 -19.24 19.08
CA GLY A 246 -8.58 -18.44 20.09
C GLY A 246 -8.61 -19.08 21.49
N PHE A 247 -9.63 -18.72 22.28
CA PHE A 247 -9.95 -19.39 23.54
C PHE A 247 -11.41 -19.86 23.51
N ASP A 248 -11.73 -20.93 24.24
CA ASP A 248 -13.09 -21.49 24.30
C ASP A 248 -14.05 -20.47 24.96
N SER A 249 -14.93 -19.86 24.17
CA SER A 249 -15.89 -18.85 24.62
C SER A 249 -17.10 -19.44 25.34
N ARG A 250 -17.18 -20.78 25.48
CA ARG A 250 -18.32 -21.51 26.07
C ARG A 250 -19.65 -21.12 25.44
N ASP A 251 -19.72 -21.23 24.11
CA ASP A 251 -20.80 -20.72 23.25
C ASP A 251 -21.15 -19.24 23.53
N GLY A 252 -20.11 -18.40 23.58
CA GLY A 252 -20.27 -16.97 23.80
C GLY A 252 -20.83 -16.57 25.17
N ARG A 253 -20.69 -17.41 26.20
CA ARG A 253 -21.06 -17.07 27.60
C ARG A 253 -19.87 -16.56 28.42
N VAL A 254 -18.65 -16.78 27.94
CA VAL A 254 -17.43 -16.34 28.60
C VAL A 254 -16.52 -15.64 27.59
N THR A 255 -16.00 -14.47 27.96
CA THR A 255 -15.04 -13.74 27.11
C THR A 255 -13.97 -13.04 27.94
N LEU A 256 -12.94 -12.51 27.30
CA LEU A 256 -11.83 -11.79 27.91
C LEU A 256 -11.69 -10.39 27.30
N ILE A 257 -11.26 -9.41 28.09
CA ILE A 257 -10.96 -8.04 27.64
C ILE A 257 -9.69 -7.48 28.31
N GLY A 258 -9.08 -6.48 27.69
CA GLY A 258 -7.85 -5.83 28.16
C GLY A 258 -6.70 -6.81 28.29
N ASP A 259 -5.84 -6.61 29.30
CA ASP A 259 -4.69 -7.49 29.53
C ASP A 259 -5.07 -8.96 29.83
N ALA A 260 -6.33 -9.25 30.17
CA ALA A 260 -6.81 -10.63 30.27
C ALA A 260 -6.86 -11.30 28.89
N ALA A 261 -7.13 -10.54 27.82
CA ALA A 261 -7.22 -11.02 26.45
C ALA A 261 -5.96 -10.79 25.61
N HIS A 262 -5.12 -9.81 25.95
CA HIS A 262 -3.94 -9.44 25.13
C HIS A 262 -2.86 -8.73 25.95
N ALA A 263 -2.37 -9.36 27.02
CA ALA A 263 -1.29 -8.79 27.83
C ALA A 263 -0.12 -8.34 26.94
N MET A 264 0.27 -7.06 27.05
CA MET A 264 1.28 -6.44 26.20
C MET A 264 2.31 -5.64 27.02
N THR A 265 3.46 -5.37 26.40
CA THR A 265 4.51 -4.56 27.03
C THR A 265 4.16 -3.07 27.04
N MET A 266 4.74 -2.35 28.00
CA MET A 266 4.41 -0.95 28.26
C MET A 266 5.08 0.08 27.34
N PHE A 267 5.97 -0.34 26.43
CA PHE A 267 6.82 0.56 25.65
C PHE A 267 6.07 1.50 24.68
N ARG A 268 4.80 1.24 24.39
CA ARG A 268 3.95 2.17 23.60
C ARG A 268 2.88 2.88 24.44
N GLY A 269 2.74 2.55 25.73
CA GLY A 269 1.68 3.13 26.58
C GLY A 269 0.25 2.81 26.15
N GLU A 270 0.05 1.81 25.28
CA GLU A 270 -1.21 1.57 24.57
C GLU A 270 -2.20 0.63 25.30
N ALA A 271 -1.75 -0.11 26.30
CA ALA A 271 -2.57 -1.15 26.94
C ALA A 271 -3.89 -0.61 27.50
N ALA A 272 -3.87 0.59 28.12
CA ALA A 272 -5.07 1.23 28.64
C ALA A 272 -6.03 1.66 27.51
N ASN A 273 -5.50 2.14 26.37
CA ASN A 273 -6.31 2.54 25.22
C ASN A 273 -7.00 1.33 24.59
N HIS A 274 -6.27 0.21 24.45
CA HIS A 274 -6.85 -1.04 23.97
C HIS A 274 -7.91 -1.58 24.94
N GLY A 275 -7.66 -1.50 26.25
CA GLY A 275 -8.69 -1.84 27.25
C GLY A 275 -9.98 -1.01 27.11
N ILE A 276 -9.88 0.28 26.76
CA ILE A 276 -11.05 1.12 26.49
C ILE A 276 -11.74 0.73 25.19
N ALA A 277 -10.98 0.45 24.13
CA ALA A 277 -11.51 -0.02 22.85
C ALA A 277 -12.24 -1.36 23.01
N ASP A 278 -11.71 -2.27 23.82
CA ASP A 278 -12.33 -3.55 24.15
C ASP A 278 -13.70 -3.37 24.79
N VAL A 279 -13.81 -2.46 25.74
CA VAL A 279 -15.08 -2.13 26.39
C VAL A 279 -16.05 -1.52 25.38
N ALA A 280 -15.59 -0.66 24.47
CA ALA A 280 -16.44 -0.10 23.42
C ALA A 280 -17.05 -1.17 22.52
N CYS A 281 -16.22 -2.10 22.04
CA CYS A 281 -16.67 -3.23 21.25
C CYS A 281 -17.64 -4.10 22.07
N LEU A 282 -17.28 -4.46 23.30
CA LEU A 282 -18.12 -5.30 24.15
C LEU A 282 -19.50 -4.68 24.41
N VAL A 283 -19.56 -3.39 24.73
CA VAL A 283 -20.83 -2.67 24.93
C VAL A 283 -21.67 -2.70 23.66
N ARG A 284 -21.07 -2.44 22.49
CA ARG A 284 -21.78 -2.51 21.21
C ARG A 284 -22.36 -3.90 20.95
N GLU A 285 -21.59 -4.97 21.16
CA GLU A 285 -22.07 -6.33 20.93
C GLU A 285 -23.13 -6.75 21.95
N LEU A 286 -23.01 -6.34 23.21
CA LEU A 286 -24.00 -6.67 24.27
C LEU A 286 -25.34 -5.94 24.09
N PHE A 287 -25.35 -4.78 23.46
CA PHE A 287 -26.54 -3.93 23.31
C PHE A 287 -26.99 -3.73 21.86
N ALA A 288 -26.44 -4.49 20.90
CA ALA A 288 -26.96 -4.53 19.54
C ALA A 288 -28.44 -5.01 19.58
N GLU A 289 -29.36 -4.23 19.02
CA GLU A 289 -30.78 -4.56 19.03
C GLU A 289 -31.01 -5.94 18.40
N SER A 290 -31.57 -6.85 19.20
CA SER A 290 -31.82 -8.24 18.87
C SER A 290 -32.96 -8.38 17.86
N ASP A 291 -32.66 -8.82 16.64
CA ASP A 291 -33.64 -9.59 15.87
C ASP A 291 -33.56 -11.06 16.35
N THR A 292 -34.67 -11.55 16.89
CA THR A 292 -34.73 -12.74 17.76
C THR A 292 -34.64 -14.06 16.99
N ASN A 293 -33.59 -14.86 17.25
CA ASN A 293 -33.64 -16.25 17.76
C ASN A 293 -32.33 -17.03 17.52
N ALA A 294 -31.25 -16.65 18.21
CA ALA A 294 -30.17 -17.50 18.75
C ALA A 294 -29.12 -16.59 19.43
N PRO A 295 -28.61 -16.88 20.65
CA PRO A 295 -27.44 -16.18 21.19
C PRO A 295 -26.15 -16.76 20.55
N GLY A 296 -25.12 -16.00 20.16
CA GLY A 296 -24.88 -14.55 20.14
C GLY A 296 -23.41 -14.28 19.70
N PRO A 297 -23.07 -13.06 19.25
CA PRO A 297 -21.79 -12.73 18.61
C PRO A 297 -20.71 -12.39 19.65
N ILE A 298 -19.78 -13.31 19.89
CA ILE A 298 -18.52 -13.02 20.60
C ILE A 298 -17.28 -13.44 19.78
N ASP A 299 -17.44 -14.34 18.80
CA ASP A 299 -16.32 -14.81 17.98
C ASP A 299 -15.72 -13.72 17.07
N SER A 300 -16.49 -12.66 16.74
CA SER A 300 -16.05 -11.53 15.90
C SER A 300 -15.04 -10.59 16.58
N LEU A 301 -14.95 -10.61 17.92
CA LEU A 301 -14.00 -9.78 18.69
C LEU A 301 -12.54 -10.19 18.48
N PHE A 302 -12.28 -11.41 17.99
CA PHE A 302 -10.94 -11.97 17.79
C PHE A 302 -10.34 -11.66 16.43
N ASN A 303 -11.11 -11.81 15.36
CA ASN A 303 -10.61 -11.63 13.99
C ASN A 303 -10.17 -10.17 13.71
N MET A 304 -10.72 -9.19 14.44
CA MET A 304 -10.39 -7.78 14.27
C MET A 304 -9.13 -7.33 15.07
N LYS A 305 -8.71 -8.09 16.09
CA LYS A 305 -7.59 -7.72 16.98
C LYS A 305 -6.26 -8.38 16.62
N LEU A 306 -6.27 -9.59 16.05
CA LEU A 306 -5.04 -10.27 15.63
C LEU A 306 -4.29 -9.46 14.55
N SER A 307 -5.03 -8.85 13.62
CA SER A 307 -4.51 -7.96 12.57
C SER A 307 -3.92 -6.66 13.12
N THR A 308 -4.53 -6.08 14.16
CA THR A 308 -4.07 -4.80 14.75
C THR A 308 -2.88 -4.97 15.70
N VAL A 309 -2.79 -6.10 16.42
CA VAL A 309 -1.66 -6.39 17.34
C VAL A 309 -0.42 -6.85 16.58
N ILE A 310 -0.57 -7.68 15.54
CA ILE A 310 0.57 -8.15 14.70
C ILE A 310 1.16 -6.99 13.88
N ALA A 311 0.33 -6.11 13.31
CA ALA A 311 0.78 -4.96 12.52
C ALA A 311 1.62 -3.95 13.34
N VAL A 312 1.43 -3.92 14.65
CA VAL A 312 1.97 -2.89 15.53
C VAL A 312 3.18 -3.36 16.34
N VAL A 313 3.24 -4.64 16.76
CA VAL A 313 4.47 -5.24 17.33
C VAL A 313 5.59 -5.26 16.29
N ALA A 314 5.25 -5.44 15.00
CA ALA A 314 6.19 -5.37 13.89
C ALA A 314 6.84 -3.98 13.73
N ALA A 315 6.17 -2.88 14.09
CA ALA A 315 6.67 -1.51 13.90
C ALA A 315 7.62 -1.03 15.02
N GLY A 316 7.51 -1.58 16.25
CA GLY A 316 8.32 -1.16 17.40
C GLY A 316 9.74 -1.74 17.43
N SER A 317 9.99 -2.87 16.76
CA SER A 317 11.33 -3.46 16.62
C SER A 317 12.14 -2.87 15.46
N VAL A 318 11.55 -1.99 14.65
CA VAL A 318 12.19 -1.41 13.44
C VAL A 318 13.16 -0.27 13.77
N ALA A 319 13.09 0.32 14.96
CA ALA A 319 13.90 1.51 15.30
C ALA A 319 15.25 1.23 15.98
N SER A 320 15.64 -0.02 16.27
CA SER A 320 16.95 -0.31 16.91
C SER A 320 17.80 -1.41 16.24
N HIS A 321 17.43 -1.92 15.07
CA HIS A 321 18.24 -2.91 14.37
C HIS A 321 18.86 -2.39 13.06
N GLN A 322 19.82 -1.47 13.18
CA GLN A 322 21.05 -1.61 12.38
C GLN A 322 21.94 -2.68 13.03
N THR A 323 21.47 -3.93 13.09
CA THR A 323 22.38 -5.07 13.35
C THR A 323 23.08 -5.44 12.08
N LYS A 324 24.26 -4.87 11.88
CA LYS A 324 25.36 -5.63 11.26
C LYS A 324 25.64 -6.84 12.16
N GLY A 325 25.22 -8.02 11.74
CA GLY A 325 25.78 -9.28 12.25
C GLY A 325 24.79 -10.29 12.84
N LYS A 326 23.98 -10.91 11.98
CA LYS A 326 23.92 -12.37 11.74
C LYS A 326 22.84 -12.60 10.68
N HIS A 327 23.24 -12.57 9.40
CA HIS A 327 22.39 -13.11 8.35
C HIS A 327 22.07 -14.56 8.71
N HIS A 328 20.80 -14.87 8.98
CA HIS A 328 20.31 -16.18 8.58
C HIS A 328 20.44 -16.19 7.05
N THR A 329 21.56 -16.70 6.54
CA THR A 329 21.80 -16.79 5.10
C THR A 329 20.73 -17.71 4.52
N ILE A 330 19.78 -17.12 3.79
CA ILE A 330 18.80 -17.89 3.01
C ILE A 330 19.57 -18.59 1.89
N ASP A 331 19.50 -19.92 1.90
CA ASP A 331 20.10 -20.74 0.87
C ASP A 331 19.06 -21.07 -0.20
N TYR A 332 19.05 -20.28 -1.28
CA TYR A 332 18.16 -20.47 -2.43
C TYR A 332 18.47 -21.72 -3.27
N ASN A 333 19.37 -22.60 -2.83
CA ASN A 333 19.52 -23.94 -3.40
C ASN A 333 18.71 -25.00 -2.61
N LYS A 334 18.13 -24.63 -1.45
CA LYS A 334 17.26 -25.48 -0.65
C LYS A 334 15.79 -25.15 -0.90
N ALA A 335 14.91 -26.08 -0.56
CA ALA A 335 13.47 -25.86 -0.62
C ALA A 335 13.05 -24.68 0.28
N PRO A 336 12.07 -23.87 -0.14
CA PRO A 336 11.55 -22.79 0.69
C PRO A 336 10.85 -23.36 1.94
N PRO A 337 11.00 -22.74 3.12
CA PRO A 337 10.12 -23.00 4.25
C PRO A 337 8.73 -22.37 4.00
N ASN A 338 7.85 -22.42 5.00
CA ASN A 338 6.78 -21.42 5.06
C ASN A 338 7.45 -20.05 5.28
N LEU A 339 7.35 -19.17 4.29
CA LEU A 339 8.07 -17.91 4.29
C LEU A 339 7.54 -16.94 5.35
N SER A 340 6.27 -17.05 5.74
CA SER A 340 5.66 -16.23 6.78
C SER A 340 6.25 -16.49 8.17
N THR A 341 6.99 -17.59 8.35
CA THR A 341 7.69 -17.89 9.62
C THR A 341 9.11 -17.31 9.68
N LEU A 342 9.61 -16.72 8.59
CA LEU A 342 10.94 -16.10 8.57
C LEU A 342 10.92 -14.73 9.26
N ALA A 343 12.10 -14.26 9.65
CA ALA A 343 12.27 -12.94 10.26
C ALA A 343 11.88 -11.81 9.30
N SER A 344 11.37 -10.71 9.84
CA SER A 344 11.09 -9.50 9.06
C SER A 344 12.32 -9.06 8.27
N ASN A 345 12.10 -8.51 7.08
CA ASN A 345 13.13 -8.06 6.13
C ASN A 345 14.11 -9.16 5.63
N SER A 346 13.90 -10.44 5.97
CA SER A 346 14.78 -11.52 5.51
C SER A 346 14.68 -11.82 4.01
N LEU A 347 13.57 -11.44 3.37
CA LEU A 347 13.28 -11.66 1.95
C LEU A 347 13.36 -10.39 1.10
N PHE A 348 13.98 -9.32 1.64
CA PHE A 348 14.01 -8.01 0.99
C PHE A 348 14.53 -8.06 -0.44
N GLU A 349 15.65 -8.75 -0.67
CA GLU A 349 16.28 -8.89 -2.00
C GLU A 349 15.78 -10.10 -2.81
N THR A 350 14.94 -10.96 -2.23
CA THR A 350 14.57 -12.24 -2.85
C THR A 350 13.94 -12.04 -4.23
N TRP A 351 13.02 -11.08 -4.32
CA TRP A 351 12.20 -10.83 -5.50
C TRP A 351 12.24 -9.38 -5.97
N ARG A 352 13.11 -8.55 -5.37
CA ARG A 352 13.19 -7.11 -5.62
C ARG A 352 13.68 -6.83 -7.05
N PRO A 353 12.95 -6.01 -7.83
CA PRO A 353 13.43 -5.55 -9.12
C PRO A 353 14.53 -4.50 -8.94
N LYS A 354 15.30 -4.24 -9.98
CA LYS A 354 16.35 -3.20 -9.95
C LYS A 354 16.24 -2.14 -11.03
N ALA A 355 15.47 -2.38 -12.08
CA ALA A 355 15.24 -1.47 -13.20
C ALA A 355 13.85 -0.82 -13.17
N HIS A 356 13.07 -1.04 -12.10
CA HIS A 356 11.71 -0.51 -11.92
C HIS A 356 11.66 0.58 -10.83
N VAL A 357 10.61 1.41 -10.89
CA VAL A 357 10.35 2.44 -9.87
C VAL A 357 9.61 1.79 -8.69
N LEU A 358 10.16 1.94 -7.48
CA LEU A 358 9.55 1.52 -6.22
C LEU A 358 10.19 2.30 -5.06
N PRO A 359 9.54 2.48 -3.90
CA PRO A 359 10.15 3.15 -2.75
C PRO A 359 11.32 2.35 -2.19
N PRO A 360 12.20 2.96 -1.38
CA PRO A 360 13.31 2.25 -0.76
C PRO A 360 12.85 1.04 0.07
N SER A 361 11.69 1.13 0.73
CA SER A 361 11.01 0.02 1.42
C SER A 361 9.50 0.32 1.55
N GLY A 362 8.75 -0.63 2.09
CA GLY A 362 7.31 -0.47 2.31
C GLY A 362 6.45 -0.60 1.04
N GLN A 363 5.18 -0.25 1.16
CA GLN A 363 4.20 -0.41 0.09
C GLN A 363 4.23 0.77 -0.87
N ILE A 364 3.99 0.51 -2.16
CA ILE A 364 3.65 1.51 -3.17
C ILE A 364 2.24 1.23 -3.67
N GLY A 365 1.42 2.27 -3.76
CA GLY A 365 0.12 2.24 -4.41
C GLY A 365 0.18 2.91 -5.78
N ASP A 366 -0.92 3.57 -6.12
CA ASP A 366 -1.15 4.23 -7.40
C ASP A 366 -0.03 5.23 -7.72
N PRO A 367 0.58 5.19 -8.92
CA PRO A 367 1.37 6.30 -9.42
C PRO A 367 0.46 7.52 -9.60
N CYS A 368 0.95 8.70 -9.26
CA CYS A 368 0.21 9.94 -9.41
C CYS A 368 1.17 11.14 -9.39
N MET A 369 0.63 12.37 -9.51
CA MET A 369 1.38 13.61 -9.28
C MET A 369 2.62 13.82 -10.16
N HIS A 370 2.64 13.19 -11.34
CA HIS A 370 3.73 13.32 -12.30
C HIS A 370 3.73 14.73 -12.94
N TYR A 371 4.93 15.29 -13.17
CA TYR A 371 5.09 16.54 -13.93
C TYR A 371 6.53 16.77 -14.39
N THR A 372 6.69 17.52 -15.47
CA THR A 372 7.98 18.15 -15.80
C THR A 372 8.08 19.50 -15.12
N ASP A 373 9.07 19.71 -14.27
CA ASP A 373 9.33 21.03 -13.67
C ASP A 373 9.78 22.00 -14.77
N PRO A 374 9.02 23.06 -15.09
CA PRO A 374 9.35 23.97 -16.18
C PRO A 374 10.64 24.76 -15.93
N LYS A 375 11.11 24.87 -14.68
CA LYS A 375 12.35 25.58 -14.34
C LYS A 375 13.59 24.74 -14.61
N THR A 376 13.53 23.44 -14.33
CA THR A 376 14.69 22.55 -14.38
C THR A 376 14.65 21.59 -15.57
N GLY A 377 13.47 21.31 -16.12
CA GLY A 377 13.24 20.27 -17.12
C GLY A 377 13.30 18.86 -16.55
N LEU A 378 13.44 18.68 -15.23
CA LEU A 378 13.39 17.37 -14.57
C LEU A 378 11.98 16.80 -14.64
N PHE A 379 11.86 15.50 -14.85
CA PHE A 379 10.60 14.81 -14.75
C PHE A 379 10.44 14.23 -13.34
N HIS A 380 9.36 14.61 -12.67
CA HIS A 380 8.97 14.12 -11.36
C HIS A 380 7.97 12.97 -11.54
N VAL A 381 8.24 11.86 -10.84
CA VAL A 381 7.37 10.70 -10.73
C VAL A 381 6.90 10.62 -9.27
N GLY A 382 5.61 10.49 -9.05
CA GLY A 382 4.99 10.39 -7.73
C GLY A 382 4.16 9.12 -7.59
N TRP A 383 3.90 8.71 -6.36
CA TRP A 383 3.08 7.53 -6.06
C TRP A 383 2.55 7.58 -4.63
N LEU A 384 1.47 6.84 -4.35
CA LEU A 384 0.96 6.67 -3.00
C LEU A 384 1.93 5.84 -2.13
N HIS A 385 2.20 6.36 -0.95
CA HIS A 385 3.04 5.74 0.09
C HIS A 385 2.70 6.35 1.46
N GLY A 386 1.59 5.93 2.11
CA GLY A 386 1.16 6.52 3.40
C GLY A 386 0.88 8.03 3.34
N GLY A 387 0.34 8.50 2.22
CA GLY A 387 0.46 9.86 1.69
C GLY A 387 0.92 9.75 0.23
N ALA A 388 1.66 10.73 -0.28
CA ALA A 388 2.36 10.56 -1.55
C ALA A 388 3.86 10.88 -1.43
N ALA A 389 4.67 10.06 -2.08
CA ALA A 389 6.12 10.17 -2.19
C ALA A 389 6.51 10.23 -3.67
N GLY A 390 7.78 10.51 -3.97
CA GLY A 390 8.23 10.60 -5.36
C GLY A 390 9.72 10.69 -5.54
N ALA A 391 10.11 10.70 -6.81
CA ALA A 391 11.48 10.80 -7.29
C ALA A 391 11.55 11.70 -8.53
N THR A 392 12.77 12.09 -8.90
CA THR A 392 13.04 12.79 -10.15
C THR A 392 13.93 11.95 -11.06
N THR A 393 13.76 12.14 -12.35
CA THR A 393 14.65 11.63 -13.38
C THR A 393 14.96 12.71 -14.40
N ASP A 394 16.18 12.68 -14.94
CA ASP A 394 16.65 13.57 -15.98
C ASP A 394 16.93 12.83 -17.30
N ASP A 395 16.69 11.52 -17.34
CA ASP A 395 16.99 10.62 -18.46
C ASP A 395 15.93 9.53 -18.68
N LEU A 396 14.91 9.44 -17.83
CA LEU A 396 13.86 8.42 -17.84
C LEU A 396 14.39 6.98 -17.63
N VAL A 397 15.59 6.85 -17.07
CA VAL A 397 16.29 5.59 -16.81
C VAL A 397 16.63 5.49 -15.33
N THR A 398 17.35 6.47 -14.80
CA THR A 398 17.75 6.51 -13.39
C THR A 398 16.92 7.53 -12.62
N TYR A 399 16.64 7.21 -11.36
CA TYR A 399 15.74 7.96 -10.50
C TYR A 399 16.43 8.31 -9.19
N HIS A 400 16.07 9.49 -8.68
CA HIS A 400 16.59 10.05 -7.44
C HIS A 400 15.44 10.34 -6.49
N ASP A 401 15.43 9.72 -5.31
CA ASP A 401 14.40 9.95 -4.30
C ASP A 401 14.33 11.45 -3.95
N LEU A 402 13.13 12.03 -3.96
CA LEU A 402 12.95 13.45 -3.62
C LEU A 402 13.38 13.71 -2.18
N ASN A 403 12.97 12.83 -1.25
CA ASN A 403 13.25 12.96 0.18
C ASN A 403 14.05 11.77 0.71
N PRO A 404 14.83 11.95 1.80
CA PRO A 404 15.57 10.87 2.41
C PRO A 404 14.67 9.68 2.74
N ASN A 405 15.17 8.47 2.46
CA ASN A 405 14.47 7.20 2.68
C ASN A 405 13.10 7.10 1.96
N GLY A 406 12.87 7.88 0.90
CA GLY A 406 11.61 7.87 0.16
C GLY A 406 10.44 8.48 0.94
N SER A 407 10.73 9.36 1.91
CA SER A 407 9.70 10.01 2.73
C SER A 407 8.71 10.81 1.87
N GLN A 408 7.47 10.88 2.34
CA GLN A 408 6.37 11.55 1.65
C GLN A 408 6.63 13.05 1.46
N PHE A 409 6.18 13.61 0.34
CA PHE A 409 6.15 15.07 0.11
C PHE A 409 4.80 15.68 0.49
N ILE A 410 3.77 14.85 0.74
CA ILE A 410 2.47 15.23 1.28
C ILE A 410 1.87 14.06 2.07
N VAL A 411 1.26 14.35 3.22
CA VAL A 411 0.68 13.35 4.14
C VAL A 411 -0.71 13.79 4.60
N ALA A 412 -1.52 12.86 5.11
CA ALA A 412 -2.81 13.17 5.73
C ALA A 412 -2.66 13.91 7.09
N GLY A 413 -3.79 14.30 7.68
CA GLY A 413 -3.85 15.01 8.96
C GLY A 413 -4.04 16.52 8.86
N GLY A 414 -4.32 17.04 7.65
CA GLY A 414 -4.75 18.42 7.47
C GLY A 414 -6.25 18.59 7.75
N VAL A 415 -6.75 19.81 7.60
CA VAL A 415 -8.17 20.12 7.81
C VAL A 415 -9.06 19.45 6.77
N ASN A 416 -8.62 19.42 5.50
CA ASN A 416 -9.41 18.87 4.39
C ASN A 416 -9.20 17.36 4.19
N ASP A 417 -8.06 16.83 4.63
CA ASP A 417 -7.62 15.44 4.49
C ASP A 417 -7.20 14.83 5.85
N PRO A 418 -8.07 14.86 6.87
CA PRO A 418 -7.72 14.37 8.20
C PRO A 418 -7.45 12.87 8.24
N ILE A 419 -7.98 12.11 7.26
CA ILE A 419 -7.90 10.64 7.23
C ILE A 419 -6.88 10.14 6.21
N ALA A 420 -6.98 10.59 4.94
CA ALA A 420 -6.10 10.11 3.88
C ALA A 420 -5.85 11.17 2.79
N VAL A 421 -4.73 11.00 2.09
CA VAL A 421 -4.40 11.67 0.84
C VAL A 421 -4.48 10.60 -0.25
N PHE A 422 -5.40 10.78 -1.18
CA PHE A 422 -5.55 9.94 -2.37
C PHE A 422 -4.86 10.64 -3.55
N ASP A 423 -5.04 10.09 -4.75
CA ASP A 423 -4.41 10.57 -5.96
C ASP A 423 -4.67 12.04 -6.26
N GLY A 424 -3.74 12.58 -7.03
CA GLY A 424 -3.84 13.91 -7.59
C GLY A 424 -2.90 14.09 -8.77
N SER A 425 -3.04 15.23 -9.43
CA SER A 425 -2.25 15.58 -10.60
C SER A 425 -1.76 17.02 -10.51
N VAL A 426 -0.62 17.28 -11.15
CA VAL A 426 0.10 18.54 -11.01
C VAL A 426 -0.09 19.41 -12.24
N ILE A 427 -0.45 20.67 -11.99
CA ILE A 427 -0.34 21.81 -12.90
C ILE A 427 1.10 22.33 -12.75
N PRO A 428 1.99 22.14 -13.75
CA PRO A 428 3.42 22.43 -13.57
C PRO A 428 3.71 23.92 -13.31
N LYS A 429 2.87 24.80 -13.85
CA LYS A 429 2.94 26.25 -13.72
C LYS A 429 1.59 26.80 -13.25
N GLY A 430 1.24 26.50 -12.00
CA GLY A 430 0.00 26.93 -11.35
C GLY A 430 0.20 28.20 -10.53
N ILE A 431 -0.28 28.17 -9.29
CA ILE A 431 -0.22 29.28 -8.32
C ILE A 431 1.23 29.75 -8.15
N ASP A 432 1.45 31.06 -8.21
CA ASP A 432 2.77 31.71 -8.18
C ASP A 432 3.76 31.22 -9.27
N GLY A 433 3.23 30.62 -10.35
CA GLY A 433 4.02 29.97 -11.39
C GLY A 433 4.76 28.72 -10.90
N LYS A 434 4.25 28.05 -9.86
CA LYS A 434 4.84 26.87 -9.22
C LYS A 434 4.05 25.59 -9.51
N PRO A 435 4.68 24.41 -9.33
CA PRO A 435 3.95 23.14 -9.35
C PRO A 435 2.82 23.16 -8.33
N THR A 436 1.59 23.05 -8.82
CA THR A 436 0.36 23.08 -8.03
C THR A 436 -0.35 21.74 -8.18
N LEU A 437 -0.45 21.01 -7.08
CA LEU A 437 -1.15 19.74 -6.98
C LEU A 437 -2.64 19.98 -6.72
N LEU A 438 -3.50 19.43 -7.56
CA LEU A 438 -4.92 19.19 -7.26
C LEU A 438 -5.05 17.71 -6.88
N TYR A 439 -5.55 17.41 -5.68
CA TYR A 439 -5.60 16.03 -5.16
C TYR A 439 -6.88 15.75 -4.37
N THR A 440 -7.20 14.47 -4.24
CA THR A 440 -8.32 14.01 -3.42
C THR A 440 -7.94 14.02 -1.94
N SER A 441 -8.57 14.92 -1.19
CA SER A 441 -8.47 15.04 0.26
C SER A 441 -9.62 14.28 0.94
N VAL A 442 -9.28 13.28 1.76
CA VAL A 442 -10.24 12.32 2.33
C VAL A 442 -10.55 12.62 3.80
N SER A 443 -11.84 12.72 4.11
CA SER A 443 -12.36 13.02 5.46
C SER A 443 -13.13 11.87 6.11
N TYR A 444 -13.63 10.89 5.35
CA TYR A 444 -14.38 9.75 5.87
C TYR A 444 -14.03 8.46 5.13
N LEU A 445 -14.06 7.33 5.85
CA LEU A 445 -13.90 5.96 5.35
C LEU A 445 -14.95 5.04 6.01
N PRO A 446 -15.31 3.88 5.42
CA PRO A 446 -14.85 3.35 4.13
C PRO A 446 -15.41 4.10 2.91
N ILE A 447 -14.72 3.97 1.77
CA ILE A 447 -15.17 4.45 0.45
C ILE A 447 -15.04 3.28 -0.51
N GLN A 448 -16.16 2.81 -1.07
CA GLN A 448 -16.18 1.73 -2.04
C GLN A 448 -17.53 1.72 -2.80
N TRP A 449 -17.54 1.37 -4.08
CA TRP A 449 -18.71 1.51 -4.97
C TRP A 449 -19.93 0.62 -4.64
N THR A 450 -19.73 -0.45 -3.87
CA THR A 450 -20.76 -1.41 -3.46
C THR A 450 -21.54 -0.98 -2.22
N ILE A 451 -21.09 0.07 -1.52
CA ILE A 451 -21.70 0.58 -0.29
C ILE A 451 -22.22 2.01 -0.46
N PRO A 452 -23.15 2.47 0.39
CA PRO A 452 -23.61 3.85 0.34
C PRO A 452 -22.48 4.85 0.53
N TYR A 453 -22.41 5.84 -0.36
CA TYR A 453 -21.41 6.90 -0.31
C TYR A 453 -21.63 7.86 0.86
N THR A 454 -20.59 8.10 1.66
CA THR A 454 -20.63 9.11 2.72
C THR A 454 -20.34 10.48 2.14
N ARG A 455 -21.35 11.37 2.11
CA ARG A 455 -21.18 12.72 1.55
C ARG A 455 -20.02 13.47 2.19
N GLY A 456 -19.12 14.00 1.36
CA GLY A 456 -17.92 14.73 1.80
C GLY A 456 -16.77 13.82 2.23
N SER A 457 -16.86 12.50 1.98
CA SER A 457 -15.73 11.58 2.15
C SER A 457 -14.55 12.00 1.28
N GLU A 458 -14.78 12.32 0.00
CA GLU A 458 -13.77 12.78 -0.95
C GLU A 458 -14.06 14.22 -1.38
N THR A 459 -13.02 15.06 -1.32
CA THR A 459 -13.04 16.46 -1.76
C THR A 459 -11.76 16.75 -2.56
N GLN A 460 -11.71 17.80 -3.38
CA GLN A 460 -10.50 18.13 -4.17
C GLN A 460 -9.80 19.37 -3.62
N SER A 461 -8.59 19.19 -3.09
CA SER A 461 -7.78 20.24 -2.45
C SER A 461 -6.56 20.62 -3.26
N LEU A 462 -6.01 21.80 -2.95
CA LEU A 462 -4.82 22.35 -3.61
C LEU A 462 -3.62 22.33 -2.66
N ALA A 463 -2.45 21.99 -3.19
CA ALA A 463 -1.17 22.14 -2.53
C ALA A 463 -0.11 22.66 -3.52
N VAL A 464 0.86 23.43 -3.05
CA VAL A 464 1.88 24.06 -3.91
C VAL A 464 3.27 23.69 -3.44
N SER A 465 4.15 23.32 -4.38
CA SER A 465 5.56 23.08 -4.07
C SER A 465 6.42 24.31 -4.33
N TYR A 466 7.17 24.71 -3.30
CA TYR A 466 8.09 25.85 -3.36
C TYR A 466 9.58 25.44 -3.35
N ASP A 467 9.86 24.15 -3.18
CA ASP A 467 11.19 23.60 -2.89
C ASP A 467 11.62 22.51 -3.87
N GLY A 468 11.10 22.56 -5.10
CA GLY A 468 11.46 21.63 -6.17
C GLY A 468 10.80 20.26 -6.01
N GLY A 469 9.53 20.22 -5.60
CA GLY A 469 8.74 18.99 -5.45
C GLY A 469 8.99 18.21 -4.17
N ARG A 470 9.92 18.65 -3.30
CA ARG A 470 10.26 17.93 -2.06
C ARG A 470 9.14 18.00 -1.03
N ASN A 471 8.37 19.09 -1.02
CA ASN A 471 7.15 19.24 -0.24
C ASN A 471 6.06 19.92 -1.08
N PHE A 472 4.82 19.45 -0.93
CA PHE A 472 3.63 20.14 -1.43
C PHE A 472 2.86 20.72 -0.23
N THR A 473 2.97 22.03 -0.06
CA THR A 473 2.33 22.77 1.04
C THR A 473 0.86 22.97 0.72
N LYS A 474 -0.03 22.35 1.50
CA LYS A 474 -1.49 22.50 1.40
C LYS A 474 -1.88 23.97 1.56
N LEU A 475 -2.76 24.47 0.72
CA LEU A 475 -3.29 25.82 0.88
C LEU A 475 -4.14 25.89 2.16
N HIS A 476 -4.01 27.00 2.90
CA HIS A 476 -4.73 27.19 4.16
C HIS A 476 -6.16 27.70 3.93
N GLN A 477 -6.98 26.84 3.31
CA GLN A 477 -8.36 27.09 2.89
C GLN A 477 -9.11 25.76 2.76
N GLY A 478 -10.43 25.83 2.53
CA GLY A 478 -11.22 24.64 2.18
C GLY A 478 -10.85 24.05 0.80
N PRO A 479 -11.39 22.86 0.46
CA PRO A 479 -11.16 22.24 -0.84
C PRO A 479 -11.68 23.13 -1.97
N ALA A 480 -10.96 23.16 -3.09
CA ALA A 480 -11.33 23.90 -4.30
C ALA A 480 -12.60 23.32 -4.95
N ILE A 481 -12.78 22.00 -4.86
CA ILE A 481 -14.01 21.31 -5.28
C ILE A 481 -14.55 20.51 -4.07
N PRO A 482 -15.46 21.10 -3.28
CA PRO A 482 -15.85 20.57 -1.97
C PRO A 482 -16.86 19.42 -2.01
N SER A 483 -17.46 19.13 -3.16
CA SER A 483 -18.44 18.06 -3.31
C SER A 483 -18.62 17.64 -4.75
N ALA A 484 -19.09 16.41 -4.95
CA ALA A 484 -19.70 15.98 -6.20
C ALA A 484 -20.83 16.92 -6.67
N PRO A 485 -21.22 16.86 -7.95
CA PRO A 485 -22.31 17.67 -8.50
C PRO A 485 -23.60 17.53 -7.67
N PHE A 486 -24.37 18.62 -7.60
CA PHE A 486 -25.53 18.70 -6.72
C PHE A 486 -26.52 17.55 -6.97
N ALA A 487 -26.86 16.84 -5.90
CA ALA A 487 -27.81 15.73 -5.88
C ALA A 487 -27.41 14.48 -6.70
N VAL A 488 -26.15 14.37 -7.15
CA VAL A 488 -25.63 13.15 -7.77
C VAL A 488 -25.17 12.18 -6.66
N ASN A 489 -25.70 10.95 -6.70
CA ASN A 489 -25.33 9.89 -5.75
C ASN A 489 -24.15 9.09 -6.30
N VAL A 490 -22.94 9.54 -6.02
CA VAL A 490 -21.72 8.97 -6.59
C VAL A 490 -21.31 7.63 -5.96
N THR A 491 -20.69 6.74 -6.73
CA THR A 491 -20.05 5.49 -6.25
C THR A 491 -18.63 5.75 -5.70
N GLY A 492 -17.99 6.78 -6.23
CA GLY A 492 -16.66 7.28 -5.90
C GLY A 492 -16.49 8.64 -6.56
N TRP A 493 -15.61 9.49 -6.04
CA TRP A 493 -15.41 10.84 -6.58
C TRP A 493 -14.00 11.34 -6.27
N ARG A 494 -13.02 10.82 -7.01
CA ARG A 494 -11.59 10.95 -6.71
C ARG A 494 -10.71 11.07 -7.96
N ASP A 495 -9.41 11.11 -7.73
CA ASP A 495 -8.35 11.06 -8.73
C ASP A 495 -8.44 12.19 -9.76
N PRO A 496 -8.39 13.47 -9.32
CA PRO A 496 -8.48 14.61 -10.22
C PRO A 496 -7.28 14.61 -11.18
N PHE A 497 -7.56 14.54 -12.47
CA PHE A 497 -6.56 14.61 -13.53
C PHE A 497 -6.65 15.90 -14.34
N VAL A 498 -5.67 16.78 -14.15
CA VAL A 498 -5.54 18.08 -14.81
C VAL A 498 -4.81 17.97 -16.15
N PHE A 499 -5.42 18.54 -17.19
CA PHE A 499 -4.91 18.51 -18.56
C PHE A 499 -5.32 19.77 -19.35
N GLN A 500 -4.67 19.98 -20.49
CA GLN A 500 -5.04 21.01 -21.47
C GLN A 500 -5.44 20.33 -22.77
N ASN A 501 -6.40 20.88 -23.50
CA ASN A 501 -6.87 20.29 -24.76
C ASN A 501 -7.44 21.35 -25.71
N ALA A 502 -6.81 21.53 -26.88
CA ALA A 502 -7.20 22.56 -27.83
C ALA A 502 -8.58 22.32 -28.45
N LYS A 503 -9.00 21.06 -28.58
CA LYS A 503 -10.33 20.70 -29.09
C LYS A 503 -11.44 21.07 -28.10
N LEU A 504 -11.23 20.87 -26.80
CA LEU A 504 -12.14 21.36 -25.76
C LEU A 504 -12.20 22.89 -25.74
N ASP A 505 -11.06 23.57 -25.86
CA ASP A 505 -11.03 25.03 -25.93
C ASP A 505 -11.90 25.56 -27.08
N SER A 506 -11.74 24.97 -28.27
CA SER A 506 -12.53 25.32 -29.45
C SER A 506 -14.02 25.01 -29.29
N LEU A 507 -14.37 23.82 -28.78
CA LEU A 507 -15.77 23.40 -28.63
C LEU A 507 -16.53 24.17 -27.55
N LEU A 508 -15.86 24.54 -26.46
CA LEU A 508 -16.48 25.21 -25.31
C LEU A 508 -16.27 26.73 -25.29
N GLU A 509 -15.65 27.26 -26.35
CA GLU A 509 -15.23 28.65 -26.46
C GLU A 509 -14.40 29.12 -25.23
N SER A 510 -13.59 28.22 -24.68
CA SER A 510 -12.70 28.51 -23.55
C SER A 510 -11.48 29.32 -24.03
N SER A 511 -10.79 29.96 -23.09
CA SER A 511 -9.52 30.62 -23.43
C SER A 511 -8.48 29.57 -23.87
N PRO A 512 -7.57 29.89 -24.82
CA PRO A 512 -6.52 28.95 -25.21
C PRO A 512 -5.69 28.49 -24.00
N GLN A 513 -5.39 27.19 -23.93
CA GLN A 513 -4.65 26.57 -22.83
C GLN A 513 -5.40 26.59 -21.49
N THR A 514 -6.75 26.54 -21.52
CA THR A 514 -7.54 26.37 -20.30
C THR A 514 -7.18 25.02 -19.65
N TRP A 515 -7.03 25.02 -18.33
CA TRP A 515 -6.90 23.77 -17.57
C TRP A 515 -8.28 23.13 -17.39
N TYR A 516 -8.39 21.89 -17.83
CA TYR A 516 -9.49 21.00 -17.55
C TYR A 516 -9.09 20.03 -16.44
N ASN A 517 -10.09 19.44 -15.79
CA ASN A 517 -9.91 18.39 -14.82
C ASN A 517 -11.01 17.34 -15.00
N VAL A 518 -10.66 16.05 -14.98
CA VAL A 518 -11.63 14.97 -14.80
C VAL A 518 -11.52 14.43 -13.39
N ILE A 519 -12.66 14.11 -12.78
CA ILE A 519 -12.73 13.35 -11.53
C ILE A 519 -13.37 12.01 -11.87
N SER A 520 -12.75 10.93 -11.40
CA SER A 520 -13.17 9.55 -11.67
C SER A 520 -14.19 9.07 -10.64
N GLY A 521 -15.10 8.22 -11.08
CA GLY A 521 -16.10 7.63 -10.21
C GLY A 521 -17.23 6.95 -10.97
N GLY A 522 -18.45 7.20 -10.52
CA GLY A 522 -19.67 6.70 -11.12
C GLY A 522 -20.89 7.20 -10.37
N VAL A 523 -22.06 6.79 -10.82
CA VAL A 523 -23.36 7.14 -10.23
C VAL A 523 -24.08 5.85 -9.85
N GLN A 524 -24.54 5.78 -8.61
CA GLN A 524 -25.14 4.58 -8.02
C GLN A 524 -26.35 4.13 -8.84
N ASN A 525 -26.35 2.85 -9.25
CA ASN A 525 -27.37 2.21 -10.09
C ASN A 525 -27.47 2.76 -11.53
N GLU A 526 -26.57 3.64 -11.96
CA GLU A 526 -26.51 4.14 -13.33
C GLU A 526 -25.26 3.61 -14.03
N GLY A 527 -24.07 3.83 -13.45
CA GLY A 527 -22.82 3.29 -13.97
C GLY A 527 -21.61 4.19 -13.77
N PRO A 528 -20.43 3.78 -14.26
CA PRO A 528 -19.17 4.52 -14.11
C PRO A 528 -19.16 5.82 -14.93
N SER A 529 -18.49 6.84 -14.41
CA SER A 529 -18.49 8.19 -14.98
C SER A 529 -17.16 8.91 -14.81
N GLN A 530 -16.84 9.76 -15.78
CA GLN A 530 -15.83 10.82 -15.65
C GLN A 530 -16.55 12.18 -15.55
N PHE A 531 -16.33 12.89 -14.45
CA PHE A 531 -16.92 14.22 -14.21
C PHE A 531 -15.96 15.30 -14.69
N LEU A 532 -16.32 16.02 -15.76
CA LEU A 532 -15.45 17.03 -16.36
C LEU A 532 -15.65 18.40 -15.72
N TYR A 533 -14.54 19.10 -15.51
CA TYR A 533 -14.48 20.47 -15.02
C TYR A 533 -13.52 21.30 -15.88
N ARG A 534 -13.73 22.62 -15.91
CA ARG A 534 -12.73 23.58 -16.41
C ARG A 534 -12.40 24.65 -15.36
N GLN A 535 -11.17 25.13 -15.40
CA GLN A 535 -10.72 26.26 -14.60
C GLN A 535 -11.60 27.48 -14.87
N HIS A 536 -12.10 28.11 -13.80
CA HIS A 536 -12.92 29.32 -13.90
C HIS A 536 -12.10 30.61 -13.68
N ASP A 537 -11.11 30.57 -12.79
CA ASP A 537 -10.30 31.71 -12.37
C ASP A 537 -8.79 31.40 -12.41
N PRO A 538 -7.92 32.42 -12.56
CA PRO A 538 -6.47 32.22 -12.67
C PRO A 538 -5.81 31.66 -11.40
N ASP A 539 -6.49 31.72 -10.25
CA ASP A 539 -5.98 31.24 -8.96
C ASP A 539 -6.33 29.76 -8.71
N PHE A 540 -7.00 29.11 -9.68
CA PHE A 540 -7.44 27.71 -9.65
C PHE A 540 -8.43 27.40 -8.51
N GLN A 541 -9.09 28.43 -7.96
CA GLN A 541 -9.97 28.30 -6.80
C GLN A 541 -11.30 27.64 -7.15
N TYR A 542 -11.85 27.97 -8.32
CA TYR A 542 -13.15 27.55 -8.78
C TYR A 542 -13.02 26.75 -10.07
N TRP A 543 -13.75 25.64 -10.09
CA TRP A 543 -13.79 24.71 -11.21
C TRP A 543 -15.25 24.58 -11.66
N GLU A 544 -15.52 25.03 -12.88
CA GLU A 544 -16.85 24.95 -13.49
C GLU A 544 -17.11 23.52 -13.94
N TYR A 545 -18.17 22.89 -13.41
CA TYR A 545 -18.60 21.56 -13.81
C TYR A 545 -19.25 21.58 -15.19
N LEU A 546 -18.80 20.69 -16.07
CA LEU A 546 -19.21 20.60 -17.48
C LEU A 546 -20.04 19.34 -17.79
N GLY A 547 -20.39 18.57 -16.76
CA GLY A 547 -21.18 17.34 -16.90
C GLY A 547 -20.35 16.06 -16.84
N GLU A 548 -21.04 14.93 -16.87
CA GLU A 548 -20.47 13.61 -17.12
C GLU A 548 -20.14 13.51 -18.61
N TRP A 549 -18.95 13.97 -18.97
CA TRP A 549 -18.55 14.01 -20.39
C TRP A 549 -18.38 12.60 -20.96
N TRP A 550 -18.08 11.60 -20.13
CA TRP A 550 -18.12 10.18 -20.45
C TRP A 550 -18.80 9.43 -19.30
N HIS A 551 -19.76 8.59 -19.66
CA HIS A 551 -20.55 7.74 -18.79
C HIS A 551 -20.94 6.48 -19.57
N GLU A 552 -20.96 5.34 -18.88
CA GLU A 552 -21.37 4.05 -19.43
C GLU A 552 -22.38 3.40 -18.50
N GLU A 553 -23.25 2.53 -19.04
CA GLU A 553 -24.20 1.78 -18.22
C GLU A 553 -23.45 0.86 -17.24
N ALA A 554 -23.99 0.71 -16.03
CA ALA A 554 -23.41 -0.08 -14.95
C ALA A 554 -23.07 -1.51 -15.43
N ASN A 555 -21.79 -1.85 -15.31
CA ASN A 555 -21.21 -3.12 -15.68
C ASN A 555 -21.38 -3.48 -17.17
N SER A 556 -21.65 -2.50 -18.04
CA SER A 556 -21.64 -2.69 -19.48
C SER A 556 -20.21 -2.90 -20.00
N THR A 557 -20.10 -3.08 -21.31
CA THR A 557 -18.83 -3.45 -21.95
C THR A 557 -18.71 -2.83 -23.33
N TRP A 558 -17.48 -2.54 -23.75
CA TRP A 558 -17.18 -2.31 -25.16
C TRP A 558 -17.35 -3.61 -25.95
N GLY A 559 -18.01 -3.52 -27.11
CA GLY A 559 -18.26 -4.69 -27.95
C GLY A 559 -18.95 -5.82 -27.17
N ASN A 560 -18.33 -7.00 -27.18
CA ASN A 560 -18.77 -8.16 -26.40
C ASN A 560 -17.96 -8.39 -25.10
N GLY A 561 -16.99 -7.51 -24.80
CA GLY A 561 -16.09 -7.57 -23.64
C GLY A 561 -14.82 -8.38 -23.81
N ASP A 562 -14.56 -8.89 -25.01
CA ASP A 562 -13.36 -9.68 -25.27
C ASP A 562 -12.06 -8.87 -25.28
N TRP A 563 -12.11 -7.63 -25.77
CA TRP A 563 -10.92 -6.85 -26.12
C TRP A 563 -10.63 -5.69 -25.16
N ALA A 564 -11.65 -5.21 -24.44
CA ALA A 564 -11.54 -4.09 -23.51
C ALA A 564 -12.26 -4.35 -22.17
N GLY A 565 -12.43 -5.62 -21.79
CA GLY A 565 -12.94 -5.96 -20.47
C GLY A 565 -14.36 -5.43 -20.25
N ARG A 566 -14.63 -4.88 -19.08
CA ARG A 566 -15.91 -4.26 -18.73
C ARG A 566 -15.68 -2.84 -18.25
N TRP A 567 -16.64 -1.95 -18.53
CA TRP A 567 -16.64 -0.61 -17.94
C TRP A 567 -16.85 -0.67 -16.42
N GLY A 568 -17.46 -1.74 -15.93
CA GLY A 568 -17.63 -2.00 -14.51
C GLY A 568 -18.63 -1.05 -13.86
N PHE A 569 -18.54 -0.89 -12.56
CA PHE A 569 -19.47 -0.07 -11.77
C PHE A 569 -18.87 1.27 -11.33
N ASN A 570 -17.55 1.41 -11.41
CA ASN A 570 -16.84 2.62 -11.02
C ASN A 570 -15.56 2.78 -11.87
N PHE A 571 -15.30 4.00 -12.33
CA PHE A 571 -14.01 4.39 -12.90
C PHE A 571 -13.07 4.93 -11.81
N GLU A 572 -11.79 4.62 -11.97
CA GLU A 572 -10.68 5.16 -11.16
C GLU A 572 -9.59 5.70 -12.10
N VAL A 573 -8.75 6.59 -11.57
CA VAL A 573 -7.48 7.05 -12.20
C VAL A 573 -7.57 7.48 -13.67
N ALA A 574 -8.64 8.17 -14.07
CA ALA A 574 -8.79 8.62 -15.45
C ALA A 574 -7.68 9.60 -15.88
N ASN A 575 -6.93 9.30 -16.94
CA ASN A 575 -6.03 10.26 -17.60
C ASN A 575 -6.62 10.69 -18.94
N ILE A 576 -6.53 11.97 -19.28
CA ILE A 576 -6.97 12.51 -20.57
C ILE A 576 -5.78 13.11 -21.31
N PHE A 577 -5.59 12.71 -22.56
CA PHE A 577 -4.47 13.19 -23.37
C PHE A 577 -4.81 13.12 -24.85
N SER A 578 -3.93 13.67 -25.68
CA SER A 578 -4.12 13.68 -27.14
C SER A 578 -2.84 13.23 -27.82
N LEU A 579 -3.00 12.36 -28.82
CA LEU A 579 -1.90 11.65 -29.47
C LEU A 579 -1.91 11.80 -30.98
N ASP A 580 -0.73 11.76 -31.58
CA ASP A 580 -0.51 11.48 -33.00
C ASP A 580 0.45 10.29 -33.17
N ASP A 581 0.97 10.08 -34.38
CA ASP A 581 1.88 8.96 -34.68
C ASP A 581 3.30 9.12 -34.07
N LYS A 582 3.61 10.26 -33.46
CA LYS A 582 4.91 10.56 -32.83
C LYS A 582 4.88 10.58 -31.32
N GLY A 583 3.72 10.81 -30.71
CA GLY A 583 3.57 10.87 -29.25
C GLY A 583 2.44 11.80 -28.84
N TYR A 584 2.70 12.65 -27.85
CA TYR A 584 1.71 13.63 -27.40
C TYR A 584 1.60 14.78 -28.39
N ASN A 585 0.36 15.14 -28.71
CA ASN A 585 0.04 16.28 -29.55
C ASN A 585 -1.32 16.85 -29.11
N ALA A 586 -1.33 18.12 -28.69
CA ALA A 586 -2.54 18.78 -28.18
C ALA A 586 -3.70 18.87 -29.21
N ASP A 587 -3.39 18.78 -30.51
CA ASP A 587 -4.36 18.76 -31.61
C ASP A 587 -4.65 17.35 -32.12
N GLY A 588 -4.03 16.34 -31.51
CA GLY A 588 -4.16 14.93 -31.87
C GLY A 588 -5.52 14.31 -31.55
N GLU A 589 -5.61 13.00 -31.76
CA GLU A 589 -6.77 12.22 -31.36
C GLU A 589 -6.84 12.13 -29.83
N VAL A 590 -8.05 12.24 -29.26
CA VAL A 590 -8.24 12.22 -27.81
C VAL A 590 -8.31 10.78 -27.31
N PHE A 591 -7.51 10.50 -26.29
CA PHE A 591 -7.46 9.22 -25.59
C PHE A 591 -7.74 9.43 -24.11
N THR A 592 -8.24 8.36 -23.48
CA THR A 592 -8.29 8.23 -22.03
C THR A 592 -7.78 6.86 -21.60
N THR A 593 -7.06 6.81 -20.49
CA THR A 593 -6.77 5.58 -19.74
C THR A 593 -7.57 5.60 -18.46
N ILE A 594 -8.10 4.45 -18.05
CA ILE A 594 -8.96 4.32 -16.86
C ILE A 594 -8.75 2.98 -16.17
N GLY A 595 -8.84 2.99 -14.84
CA GLY A 595 -9.12 1.80 -14.08
C GLY A 595 -10.64 1.55 -14.04
N THR A 596 -11.07 0.31 -14.22
CA THR A 596 -12.47 -0.09 -13.97
C THR A 596 -12.57 -1.09 -12.84
N GLU A 597 -13.53 -0.90 -11.93
CA GLU A 597 -13.84 -1.83 -10.84
C GLU A 597 -15.15 -2.57 -11.12
N TRP A 598 -15.14 -3.89 -10.99
CA TRP A 598 -16.36 -4.70 -11.06
C TRP A 598 -16.29 -5.99 -10.24
N SER A 599 -17.46 -6.59 -9.97
CA SER A 599 -17.59 -7.82 -9.18
C SER A 599 -18.55 -8.83 -9.80
N PHE A 600 -18.40 -10.10 -9.41
CA PHE A 600 -19.34 -11.16 -9.77
C PHE A 600 -20.65 -11.00 -8.99
N GLU A 601 -21.74 -11.57 -9.52
CA GLU A 601 -22.99 -11.68 -8.75
C GLU A 601 -22.98 -12.94 -7.87
N PRO A 602 -23.46 -12.86 -6.62
CA PRO A 602 -23.89 -11.64 -5.92
C PRO A 602 -22.70 -10.78 -5.47
N ILE A 603 -22.86 -9.46 -5.57
CA ILE A 603 -21.82 -8.48 -5.16
C ILE A 603 -21.55 -8.61 -3.65
N VAL A 604 -20.28 -8.72 -3.30
CA VAL A 604 -19.80 -8.73 -1.90
C VAL A 604 -19.48 -7.29 -1.49
N PRO A 605 -20.06 -6.77 -0.38
CA PRO A 605 -19.76 -5.42 0.10
C PRO A 605 -18.27 -5.19 0.34
N GLU A 606 -17.80 -4.00 -0.04
CA GLU A 606 -16.41 -3.53 0.05
C GLU A 606 -15.38 -4.34 -0.76
N VAL A 607 -15.85 -5.18 -1.70
CA VAL A 607 -14.99 -6.00 -2.57
C VAL A 607 -15.20 -5.67 -4.05
N SER A 608 -14.10 -5.41 -4.74
CA SER A 608 -14.03 -5.42 -6.21
C SER A 608 -13.29 -6.70 -6.63
N ASP A 609 -14.01 -7.68 -7.19
CA ASP A 609 -13.39 -8.96 -7.61
C ASP A 609 -12.41 -8.79 -8.78
N SER A 610 -12.62 -7.74 -9.58
CA SER A 610 -11.80 -7.42 -10.73
C SER A 610 -11.50 -5.94 -10.83
N ARG A 611 -10.25 -5.67 -11.20
CA ARG A 611 -9.71 -4.37 -11.57
C ARG A 611 -9.05 -4.51 -12.92
N GLN A 612 -9.43 -3.68 -13.88
CA GLN A 612 -8.94 -3.74 -15.26
C GLN A 612 -8.36 -2.41 -15.71
N MET A 613 -7.15 -2.43 -16.28
CA MET A 613 -6.49 -1.22 -16.76
C MET A 613 -6.74 -1.02 -18.25
N LEU A 614 -7.67 -0.14 -18.58
CA LEU A 614 -8.17 0.07 -19.94
C LEU A 614 -7.67 1.38 -20.56
N TRP A 615 -7.81 1.47 -21.88
CA TRP A 615 -7.72 2.70 -22.65
C TRP A 615 -8.88 2.78 -23.64
N ALA A 616 -9.29 4.00 -23.98
CA ALA A 616 -10.25 4.27 -25.05
C ALA A 616 -9.79 5.47 -25.89
N ALA A 617 -9.97 5.38 -27.20
CA ALA A 617 -9.82 6.50 -28.12
C ALA A 617 -11.21 6.97 -28.55
N GLY A 618 -11.45 8.27 -28.64
CA GLY A 618 -12.80 8.75 -28.87
C GLY A 618 -12.92 10.15 -29.42
N ASN A 619 -14.12 10.42 -29.93
CA ASN A 619 -14.49 11.74 -30.42
C ASN A 619 -15.02 12.60 -29.27
N VAL A 620 -14.49 13.81 -29.17
CA VAL A 620 -15.08 14.87 -28.32
C VAL A 620 -16.04 15.68 -29.17
N THR A 621 -17.32 15.73 -28.78
CA THR A 621 -18.42 16.37 -29.52
C THR A 621 -19.36 17.11 -28.57
N LEU A 622 -20.11 18.10 -29.08
CA LEU A 622 -21.25 18.68 -28.35
C LEU A 622 -22.52 17.88 -28.68
N GLN A 623 -23.18 17.38 -27.65
CA GLN A 623 -24.47 16.69 -27.73
C GLN A 623 -25.44 17.41 -26.80
N ASP A 624 -26.53 17.95 -27.36
CA ASP A 624 -27.55 18.72 -26.63
C ASP A 624 -26.97 19.83 -25.73
N GLY A 625 -25.88 20.47 -26.18
CA GLY A 625 -25.19 21.55 -25.47
C GLY A 625 -24.20 21.10 -24.40
N ALA A 626 -24.06 19.79 -24.14
CA ALA A 626 -23.05 19.23 -23.25
C ALA A 626 -21.90 18.61 -24.06
N VAL A 627 -20.67 18.75 -23.56
CA VAL A 627 -19.52 18.08 -24.18
C VAL A 627 -19.52 16.60 -23.82
N LYS A 628 -19.28 15.74 -24.80
CA LYS A 628 -19.25 14.29 -24.67
C LYS A 628 -18.03 13.68 -25.33
N PHE A 629 -17.38 12.75 -24.64
CA PHE A 629 -16.40 11.82 -25.19
C PHE A 629 -17.12 10.53 -25.59
N VAL A 630 -17.01 10.16 -26.86
CA VAL A 630 -17.65 8.97 -27.43
C VAL A 630 -16.55 8.02 -27.88
N PRO A 631 -16.34 6.87 -27.19
CA PRO A 631 -15.37 5.87 -27.59
C PRO A 631 -15.59 5.39 -29.04
N THR A 632 -14.49 5.18 -29.75
CA THR A 632 -14.45 4.66 -31.14
C THR A 632 -13.65 3.36 -31.25
N MET A 633 -12.75 3.13 -30.29
CA MET A 633 -12.04 1.88 -30.06
C MET A 633 -11.55 1.87 -28.60
N ALA A 634 -11.42 0.68 -28.01
CA ALA A 634 -10.95 0.53 -26.64
C ALA A 634 -10.17 -0.78 -26.46
N GLY A 635 -9.27 -0.81 -25.48
CA GLY A 635 -8.48 -2.01 -25.17
C GLY A 635 -7.86 -1.96 -23.78
N PHE A 636 -6.96 -2.90 -23.50
CA PHE A 636 -6.17 -2.91 -22.28
C PHE A 636 -4.85 -2.16 -22.46
N LEU A 637 -4.51 -1.33 -21.47
CA LEU A 637 -3.17 -0.77 -21.33
C LEU A 637 -2.22 -1.81 -20.70
N ASP A 638 -2.76 -2.68 -19.86
CA ASP A 638 -2.07 -3.91 -19.44
C ASP A 638 -3.11 -4.97 -19.08
N TRP A 639 -2.89 -6.20 -19.56
CA TRP A 639 -3.79 -7.32 -19.32
C TRP A 639 -3.59 -8.01 -17.96
N GLY A 640 -2.53 -7.65 -17.23
CA GLY A 640 -2.18 -8.28 -15.96
C GLY A 640 -3.23 -8.02 -14.90
N THR A 641 -3.68 -9.06 -14.20
CA THR A 641 -4.72 -8.90 -13.16
C THR A 641 -4.26 -8.11 -11.93
N SER A 642 -2.95 -7.87 -11.80
CA SER A 642 -2.36 -7.01 -10.76
C SER A 642 -1.90 -5.66 -11.31
N ALA A 643 -2.02 -5.41 -12.62
CA ALA A 643 -1.61 -4.17 -13.26
C ALA A 643 -2.79 -3.20 -13.30
N TYR A 644 -2.67 -2.04 -12.67
CA TYR A 644 -3.76 -1.09 -12.50
C TYR A 644 -3.27 0.33 -12.29
N ALA A 645 -4.21 1.24 -12.02
CA ALA A 645 -3.94 2.59 -11.54
C ALA A 645 -2.92 3.35 -12.40
N ALA A 646 -3.03 3.31 -13.72
CA ALA A 646 -2.06 3.98 -14.57
C ALA A 646 -2.13 5.50 -14.36
N ALA A 647 -0.97 6.14 -14.22
CA ALA A 647 -0.87 7.58 -14.29
C ALA A 647 0.15 7.99 -15.35
N GLY A 648 -0.30 8.86 -16.23
CA GLY A 648 0.53 9.41 -17.27
C GLY A 648 0.61 10.92 -17.26
N LYS A 649 1.64 11.45 -17.93
CA LYS A 649 1.83 12.88 -18.08
C LYS A 649 2.54 13.19 -19.39
N GLU A 650 2.24 14.38 -19.91
CA GLU A 650 3.05 15.00 -20.94
C GLU A 650 4.51 15.15 -20.46
N LEU A 651 5.43 14.68 -21.29
CA LEU A 651 6.87 14.89 -21.18
C LEU A 651 7.33 15.67 -22.41
N PRO A 652 7.49 17.01 -22.30
CA PRO A 652 7.77 17.86 -23.44
C PRO A 652 9.18 17.57 -24.00
N ALA A 653 9.38 17.89 -25.27
CA ALA A 653 10.67 17.83 -25.97
C ALA A 653 11.75 18.67 -25.28
N SER A 654 11.33 19.71 -24.54
CA SER A 654 12.20 20.58 -23.74
C SER A 654 12.59 20.01 -22.36
N SER A 655 12.06 18.86 -21.96
CA SER A 655 12.50 18.18 -20.73
C SER A 655 13.94 17.68 -20.87
N GLN A 656 14.64 17.48 -19.76
CA GLN A 656 16.02 16.98 -19.80
C GLN A 656 16.10 15.59 -20.45
N ALA A 657 15.17 14.69 -20.11
CA ALA A 657 15.11 13.36 -20.68
C ALA A 657 14.92 13.41 -22.20
N SER A 658 13.93 14.17 -22.69
CA SER A 658 13.67 14.31 -24.13
C SER A 658 14.82 14.99 -24.87
N MET A 659 15.47 16.01 -24.29
CA MET A 659 16.63 16.65 -24.91
C MET A 659 17.82 15.69 -25.05
N LYS A 660 18.07 14.83 -24.06
CA LYS A 660 19.14 13.82 -24.12
C LYS A 660 18.87 12.74 -25.16
N SER A 661 17.60 12.36 -25.35
CA SER A 661 17.19 11.31 -26.28
C SER A 661 16.73 11.82 -27.64
N ASN A 662 16.70 13.16 -27.82
CA ASN A 662 16.11 13.84 -28.98
C ASN A 662 14.67 13.36 -29.26
N ALA A 663 13.87 13.22 -28.20
CA ALA A 663 12.47 12.85 -28.30
C ALA A 663 11.57 14.07 -28.57
N PRO A 664 10.45 13.88 -29.30
CA PRO A 664 9.40 14.90 -29.41
C PRO A 664 8.65 15.03 -28.07
N ASP A 665 7.55 15.78 -28.08
CA ASP A 665 6.58 15.73 -26.99
C ASP A 665 6.00 14.31 -26.88
N ARG A 666 5.92 13.80 -25.66
CA ARG A 666 5.52 12.42 -25.37
C ARG A 666 4.43 12.40 -24.32
N PHE A 667 3.63 11.35 -24.30
CA PHE A 667 2.84 10.99 -23.14
C PHE A 667 3.47 9.75 -22.50
N ILE A 668 4.03 9.91 -21.30
CA ILE A 668 4.65 8.82 -20.55
C ILE A 668 3.67 8.35 -19.48
N THR A 669 3.40 7.05 -19.43
CA THR A 669 2.56 6.44 -18.40
C THR A 669 3.32 5.42 -17.58
N TYR A 670 3.06 5.40 -16.28
CA TYR A 670 3.47 4.34 -15.36
C TYR A 670 2.22 3.62 -14.87
N LEU A 671 2.31 2.31 -14.67
CA LEU A 671 1.24 1.52 -14.10
C LEU A 671 1.67 0.97 -12.76
N TRP A 672 0.74 0.87 -11.82
CA TRP A 672 0.97 0.13 -10.59
C TRP A 672 0.88 -1.37 -10.85
N LEU A 673 1.84 -2.13 -10.32
CA LEU A 673 1.75 -3.57 -10.18
C LEU A 673 1.59 -3.90 -8.69
N THR A 674 0.36 -4.18 -8.25
CA THR A 674 0.07 -4.46 -6.84
C THR A 674 0.82 -5.70 -6.35
N GLY A 675 1.44 -5.61 -5.17
CA GLY A 675 2.28 -6.69 -4.63
C GLY A 675 1.50 -7.81 -3.95
N ASP A 676 0.29 -7.53 -3.46
CA ASP A 676 -0.51 -8.38 -2.58
C ASP A 676 -1.96 -8.54 -3.07
N PHE A 677 -2.16 -8.33 -4.38
CA PHE A 677 -3.46 -8.42 -5.05
C PHE A 677 -4.51 -7.54 -4.35
N TYR A 678 -4.20 -6.25 -4.25
CA TYR A 678 -5.08 -5.24 -3.66
C TYR A 678 -5.38 -5.54 -2.18
N ALA A 679 -4.34 -5.93 -1.42
CA ALA A 679 -4.41 -6.30 -0.01
C ALA A 679 -5.34 -7.49 0.33
N THR A 680 -5.66 -8.34 -0.65
CA THR A 680 -6.53 -9.53 -0.43
C THR A 680 -5.75 -10.83 -0.25
N HIS A 681 -4.45 -10.84 -0.51
CA HIS A 681 -3.60 -12.01 -0.31
C HIS A 681 -2.83 -11.95 1.01
N ASP A 682 -2.78 -13.08 1.73
CA ASP A 682 -1.95 -13.27 2.93
C ASP A 682 -0.48 -13.54 2.56
N PHE A 683 0.14 -12.53 1.94
CA PHE A 683 1.52 -12.59 1.46
C PHE A 683 2.53 -12.36 2.61
N PRO A 684 3.77 -12.93 2.58
CA PRO A 684 4.82 -12.68 3.58
C PRO A 684 5.41 -11.25 3.52
N THR A 685 4.55 -10.24 3.66
CA THR A 685 4.83 -8.81 3.57
C THR A 685 5.86 -8.35 4.60
N PRO A 686 5.80 -8.75 5.90
CA PRO A 686 6.83 -8.35 6.87
C PRO A 686 8.23 -8.86 6.49
N GLN A 687 8.32 -10.04 5.90
CA GLN A 687 9.58 -10.66 5.48
C GLN A 687 10.14 -9.99 4.23
N GLN A 688 9.28 -9.64 3.27
CA GLN A 688 9.68 -8.91 2.07
C GLN A 688 10.01 -7.44 2.36
N ASN A 689 9.30 -6.81 3.29
CA ASN A 689 9.49 -5.41 3.72
C ASN A 689 9.37 -4.38 2.57
N TRP A 690 8.72 -4.76 1.47
CA TRP A 690 8.23 -3.89 0.42
C TRP A 690 7.06 -4.56 -0.30
N THR A 691 6.12 -3.80 -0.85
CA THR A 691 4.93 -4.33 -1.53
C THR A 691 4.61 -3.52 -2.78
N GLY A 692 4.66 -4.17 -3.94
CA GLY A 692 4.36 -3.54 -5.23
C GLY A 692 5.57 -2.86 -5.87
N ALA A 693 5.38 -2.45 -7.12
CA ALA A 693 6.29 -1.61 -7.90
C ALA A 693 5.49 -0.90 -8.99
N LEU A 694 6.06 0.12 -9.63
CA LEU A 694 5.55 0.60 -10.90
C LEU A 694 6.18 -0.21 -12.04
N LEU A 695 5.39 -0.49 -13.08
CA LEU A 695 5.88 -1.03 -14.35
C LEU A 695 6.79 -0.04 -15.06
N LEU A 696 7.55 -0.51 -16.06
CA LEU A 696 8.41 0.34 -16.88
C LEU A 696 7.60 1.50 -17.50
N PRO A 697 8.19 2.71 -17.62
CA PRO A 697 7.53 3.81 -18.30
C PRO A 697 7.18 3.43 -19.73
N ARG A 698 5.95 3.72 -20.15
CA ARG A 698 5.47 3.47 -21.51
C ARG A 698 5.23 4.78 -22.25
N GLU A 699 5.75 4.86 -23.46
CA GLU A 699 5.40 5.87 -24.45
C GLU A 699 4.12 5.45 -25.18
N LEU A 700 3.13 6.34 -25.22
CA LEU A 700 1.89 6.15 -25.96
C LEU A 700 1.87 7.00 -27.24
N SER A 701 1.38 6.43 -28.34
CA SER A 701 1.15 7.12 -29.61
C SER A 701 0.03 6.45 -30.40
N VAL A 702 -0.45 7.10 -31.46
CA VAL A 702 -1.33 6.46 -32.45
C VAL A 702 -0.48 5.48 -33.27
N GLY A 703 -0.88 4.22 -33.32
CA GLY A 703 -0.21 3.16 -34.07
C GLY A 703 -0.98 2.78 -35.31
N THR A 704 -0.27 2.52 -36.41
CA THR A 704 -0.85 2.02 -37.66
C THR A 704 -0.40 0.58 -37.92
N ILE A 705 -1.34 -0.30 -38.27
CA ILE A 705 -1.07 -1.65 -38.75
C ILE A 705 -1.34 -1.64 -40.26
N SER A 706 -0.26 -1.65 -41.03
CA SER A 706 -0.31 -1.51 -42.48
C SER A 706 -0.42 -2.85 -43.19
N ASN A 707 -0.87 -2.79 -44.44
CA ASN A 707 -0.97 -3.94 -45.34
C ASN A 707 -1.85 -5.09 -44.81
N VAL A 708 -2.87 -4.79 -44.01
CA VAL A 708 -3.77 -5.81 -43.44
C VAL A 708 -4.75 -6.30 -44.50
N VAL A 709 -4.94 -7.60 -44.66
CA VAL A 709 -5.94 -8.17 -45.58
C VAL A 709 -7.34 -7.75 -45.14
N ASP A 710 -8.15 -7.29 -46.09
CA ASP A 710 -9.54 -6.93 -45.86
C ASP A 710 -10.41 -8.20 -45.74
N ASN A 711 -10.65 -8.65 -44.51
CA ASN A 711 -11.40 -9.85 -44.19
C ASN A 711 -12.25 -9.65 -42.91
N GLU A 712 -12.95 -10.68 -42.46
CA GLU A 712 -13.82 -10.61 -41.28
C GLU A 712 -13.06 -10.18 -40.02
N LEU A 713 -11.86 -10.74 -39.80
CA LEU A 713 -11.04 -10.49 -38.62
C LEU A 713 -10.55 -9.03 -38.54
N SER A 714 -10.24 -8.41 -39.67
CA SER A 714 -9.77 -7.02 -39.71
C SER A 714 -10.91 -5.99 -39.67
N ARG A 715 -12.16 -6.42 -39.92
CA ARG A 715 -13.35 -5.58 -39.86
C ARG A 715 -14.11 -5.62 -38.54
N GLU A 716 -13.74 -6.52 -37.62
CA GLU A 716 -14.16 -6.42 -36.22
C GLU A 716 -13.73 -5.05 -35.66
N ALA A 717 -14.66 -4.34 -35.01
CA ALA A 717 -14.44 -3.02 -34.46
C ALA A 717 -14.26 -3.13 -32.94
N ASP A 718 -13.01 -3.20 -32.48
CA ASP A 718 -12.66 -3.47 -31.09
C ASP A 718 -11.51 -2.58 -30.61
N SER A 719 -10.33 -3.13 -30.33
CA SER A 719 -9.12 -2.37 -29.94
C SER A 719 -8.40 -1.71 -31.11
N TRP A 720 -9.03 -1.66 -32.27
CA TRP A 720 -8.56 -0.99 -33.47
C TRP A 720 -9.77 -0.53 -34.30
N ARG A 721 -9.50 0.31 -35.29
CA ARG A 721 -10.47 0.69 -36.32
C ARG A 721 -9.82 0.73 -37.70
N VAL A 722 -10.63 0.64 -38.74
CA VAL A 722 -10.17 0.86 -40.12
C VAL A 722 -10.00 2.35 -40.36
N ASP A 723 -8.80 2.77 -40.75
CA ASP A 723 -8.50 4.16 -41.13
C ASP A 723 -8.64 4.36 -42.64
N SER A 724 -8.09 3.44 -43.44
CA SER A 724 -8.25 3.47 -44.89
C SER A 724 -8.34 2.08 -45.50
N SER A 725 -8.90 1.99 -46.71
CA SER A 725 -9.07 0.77 -47.47
C SER A 725 -8.70 1.00 -48.93
N ASN A 726 -7.81 0.17 -49.47
CA ASN A 726 -7.37 0.24 -50.86
C ASN A 726 -7.10 -1.17 -51.41
N SER A 727 -7.74 -1.52 -52.53
CA SER A 727 -7.42 -2.72 -53.32
C SER A 727 -7.42 -4.05 -52.52
N GLY A 728 -8.35 -4.21 -51.56
CA GLY A 728 -8.47 -5.43 -50.73
C GLY A 728 -7.53 -5.46 -49.52
N VAL A 729 -6.88 -4.34 -49.21
CA VAL A 729 -5.97 -4.16 -48.10
C VAL A 729 -6.42 -2.95 -47.26
N LEU A 730 -6.27 -3.05 -45.94
CA LEU A 730 -6.65 -2.07 -44.94
C LEU A 730 -5.42 -1.49 -44.24
N GLU A 731 -5.52 -0.23 -43.86
CA GLU A 731 -4.70 0.35 -42.79
C GLU A 731 -5.58 0.40 -41.53
N LEU A 732 -5.13 -0.26 -40.46
CA LEU A 732 -5.79 -0.20 -39.17
C LEU A 732 -5.08 0.80 -38.26
N VAL A 733 -5.82 1.42 -37.36
CA VAL A 733 -5.29 2.31 -36.32
C VAL A 733 -5.65 1.78 -34.94
N THR A 734 -4.72 1.87 -34.00
CA THR A 734 -4.84 1.40 -32.60
C THR A 734 -3.95 2.25 -31.67
N MET A 735 -4.00 2.01 -30.37
CA MET A 735 -3.03 2.60 -29.43
C MET A 735 -1.70 1.84 -29.48
N LYS A 736 -0.62 2.55 -29.79
CA LYS A 736 0.74 2.06 -29.60
C LYS A 736 1.14 2.25 -28.15
N GLN A 737 1.76 1.23 -27.57
CA GLN A 737 2.28 1.22 -26.22
C GLN A 737 3.63 0.53 -26.18
N GLU A 738 4.69 1.30 -25.99
CA GLU A 738 6.08 0.82 -26.02
C GLU A 738 6.82 1.24 -24.76
N ILE A 739 7.74 0.42 -24.27
CA ILE A 739 8.67 0.85 -23.22
C ILE A 739 9.41 2.11 -23.70
N ALA A 740 9.48 3.13 -22.85
CA ALA A 740 10.08 4.40 -23.19
C ALA A 740 11.51 4.21 -23.71
N ARG A 741 11.86 5.00 -24.74
CA ARG A 741 13.01 4.71 -25.61
C ARG A 741 14.33 4.68 -24.85
N GLU A 742 14.51 5.56 -23.87
CA GLU A 742 15.72 5.63 -23.04
C GLU A 742 15.83 4.37 -22.15
N THR A 743 14.72 3.98 -21.53
CA THR A 743 14.63 2.79 -20.70
C THR A 743 14.90 1.53 -21.51
N MET A 744 14.28 1.35 -22.68
CA MET A 744 14.51 0.19 -23.55
C MET A 744 15.97 0.13 -24.02
N ALA A 745 16.55 1.27 -24.41
CA ALA A 745 17.96 1.34 -24.80
C ALA A 745 18.88 0.92 -23.64
N LYS A 746 18.53 1.29 -22.39
CA LYS A 746 19.31 0.88 -21.22
C LYS A 746 19.10 -0.58 -20.84
N LEU A 747 17.87 -1.10 -20.85
CA LEU A 747 17.56 -2.51 -20.57
C LEU A 747 18.35 -3.45 -21.50
N THR A 748 18.56 -3.04 -22.75
CA THR A 748 19.27 -3.82 -23.78
C THR A 748 20.77 -3.49 -23.89
N SER A 749 21.31 -2.62 -23.04
CA SER A 749 22.73 -2.22 -23.04
C SER A 749 23.70 -3.27 -22.46
N GLY A 750 23.16 -4.29 -21.80
CA GLY A 750 23.91 -5.37 -21.18
C GLY A 750 24.51 -6.37 -22.19
N LYS A 751 24.90 -7.54 -21.69
CA LYS A 751 25.51 -8.57 -22.53
C LYS A 751 24.48 -9.20 -23.45
N LEU A 752 24.70 -9.10 -24.76
CA LEU A 752 23.89 -9.76 -25.79
C LEU A 752 24.32 -11.21 -26.00
N VAL A 753 23.33 -12.12 -26.03
CA VAL A 753 23.45 -13.50 -26.49
C VAL A 753 22.39 -13.72 -27.58
N THR A 754 22.78 -14.34 -28.69
CA THR A 754 21.86 -14.68 -29.78
C THR A 754 21.66 -16.19 -29.80
N GLU A 755 20.41 -16.64 -29.87
CA GLU A 755 20.09 -18.03 -30.13
C GLU A 755 19.79 -18.24 -31.63
N PRO A 756 20.21 -19.38 -32.22
CA PRO A 756 19.92 -19.66 -33.62
C PRO A 756 18.41 -19.77 -33.87
N SER A 757 17.99 -19.34 -35.06
CA SER A 757 16.63 -19.59 -35.54
C SER A 757 16.29 -21.08 -35.49
N LEU A 758 15.06 -21.39 -35.11
CA LEU A 758 14.60 -22.76 -34.87
C LEU A 758 13.17 -22.92 -35.40
N ALA A 759 12.90 -23.99 -36.14
CA ALA A 759 11.55 -24.38 -36.52
C ALA A 759 11.16 -25.62 -35.73
N LEU A 760 9.98 -25.60 -35.10
CA LEU A 760 9.43 -26.72 -34.34
C LEU A 760 8.14 -27.20 -35.00
N ARG A 761 8.00 -28.52 -35.15
CA ARG A 761 6.87 -29.22 -35.80
C ARG A 761 6.29 -30.36 -34.95
N SER A 762 6.86 -30.58 -33.77
CA SER A 762 6.48 -31.68 -32.88
C SER A 762 6.45 -31.15 -31.46
N PRO A 763 5.38 -31.43 -30.69
CA PRO A 763 5.24 -30.91 -29.33
C PRO A 763 6.46 -31.19 -28.46
N GLY A 764 6.88 -30.20 -27.70
CA GLY A 764 8.00 -30.31 -26.78
C GLY A 764 8.65 -28.97 -26.49
N SER A 765 9.70 -29.02 -25.66
CA SER A 765 10.53 -27.87 -25.33
C SER A 765 12.00 -28.11 -25.70
N VAL A 766 12.68 -27.06 -26.14
CA VAL A 766 14.09 -27.10 -26.54
C VAL A 766 14.85 -26.05 -25.76
N ALA A 767 15.78 -26.47 -24.91
CA ALA A 767 16.59 -25.56 -24.11
C ALA A 767 17.50 -24.68 -24.99
N PHE A 768 17.67 -23.42 -24.58
CA PHE A 768 18.65 -22.52 -25.19
C PHE A 768 20.06 -23.09 -25.06
N LYS A 769 20.92 -22.86 -26.08
CA LYS A 769 22.33 -23.27 -26.00
C LYS A 769 23.06 -22.48 -24.92
N HIS A 770 22.68 -21.24 -24.70
CA HIS A 770 23.29 -20.30 -23.78
C HIS A 770 22.23 -19.58 -22.94
N GLY A 771 21.74 -20.23 -21.88
CA GLY A 771 20.80 -19.60 -20.93
C GLY A 771 21.43 -18.46 -20.11
N PRO A 772 20.60 -17.55 -19.56
CA PRO A 772 21.09 -16.44 -18.75
C PRO A 772 21.62 -16.94 -17.39
N LYS A 773 22.54 -16.18 -16.80
CA LYS A 773 23.18 -16.48 -15.51
C LYS A 773 22.47 -15.82 -14.31
N SER A 774 21.50 -14.97 -14.58
CA SER A 774 20.74 -14.19 -13.61
C SER A 774 19.26 -14.12 -13.98
N LYS A 775 18.42 -13.63 -13.05
CA LYS A 775 16.99 -13.39 -13.27
C LYS A 775 16.72 -11.97 -13.79
N PHE A 776 17.70 -11.38 -14.50
CA PHE A 776 17.66 -9.99 -14.96
C PHE A 776 18.01 -9.95 -16.45
N TYR A 777 17.02 -9.97 -17.33
CA TYR A 777 17.25 -9.98 -18.77
C TYR A 777 16.06 -9.48 -19.59
N VAL A 778 16.33 -9.10 -20.83
CA VAL A 778 15.33 -8.91 -21.88
C VAL A 778 15.49 -10.01 -22.92
N LEU A 779 14.42 -10.76 -23.19
CA LEU A 779 14.32 -11.71 -24.29
C LEU A 779 13.52 -11.07 -25.42
N LYS A 780 14.07 -11.02 -26.63
CA LYS A 780 13.35 -10.59 -27.85
C LYS A 780 13.32 -11.72 -28.85
N ALA A 781 12.21 -11.89 -29.57
CA ALA A 781 12.07 -12.90 -30.61
C ALA A 781 10.93 -12.57 -31.58
N SER A 782 11.09 -13.02 -32.82
CA SER A 782 10.05 -13.01 -33.86
C SER A 782 9.52 -14.44 -34.04
N LEU A 783 8.21 -14.64 -33.96
CA LEU A 783 7.54 -15.92 -34.18
C LEU A 783 6.65 -15.84 -35.42
N SER A 784 6.93 -16.70 -36.39
CA SER A 784 6.17 -16.81 -37.64
C SER A 784 5.35 -18.09 -37.64
N PHE A 785 4.08 -17.96 -38.04
CA PHE A 785 3.10 -19.06 -38.07
C PHE A 785 2.58 -19.30 -39.50
N PRO A 786 2.34 -20.56 -39.90
CA PRO A 786 1.65 -20.85 -41.15
C PRO A 786 0.17 -20.49 -41.04
N ALA A 787 -0.51 -20.26 -42.19
CA ALA A 787 -1.95 -20.00 -42.23
C ALA A 787 -2.78 -21.10 -41.54
N SER A 788 -2.31 -22.35 -41.56
CA SER A 788 -2.96 -23.48 -40.89
C SER A 788 -2.94 -23.42 -39.36
N ALA A 789 -2.20 -22.49 -38.76
CA ALA A 789 -2.23 -22.25 -37.32
C ALA A 789 -3.53 -21.54 -36.87
N ARG A 790 -4.18 -20.79 -37.78
CA ARG A 790 -5.47 -20.16 -37.47
C ARG A 790 -6.51 -21.24 -37.10
N GLY A 791 -7.17 -21.05 -35.96
CA GLY A 791 -8.20 -21.97 -35.47
C GLY A 791 -7.66 -23.33 -34.99
N SER A 792 -6.34 -23.52 -34.89
CA SER A 792 -5.77 -24.72 -34.27
C SER A 792 -5.57 -24.56 -32.76
N ASP A 793 -5.16 -25.63 -32.09
CA ASP A 793 -4.76 -25.64 -30.68
C ASP A 793 -3.29 -25.29 -30.46
N LEU A 794 -2.60 -24.80 -31.51
CA LEU A 794 -1.18 -24.46 -31.47
C LEU A 794 -0.87 -23.46 -30.37
N ARG A 795 0.11 -23.81 -29.55
CA ARG A 795 0.74 -22.94 -28.55
C ARG A 795 2.23 -22.85 -28.84
N ALA A 796 2.77 -21.64 -28.86
CA ALA A 796 4.21 -21.45 -29.06
C ALA A 796 4.74 -20.23 -28.32
N GLY A 797 5.97 -20.34 -27.82
CA GLY A 797 6.62 -19.26 -27.08
C GLY A 797 7.84 -19.76 -26.32
N PHE A 798 7.96 -19.37 -25.05
CA PHE A 798 9.12 -19.64 -24.21
C PHE A 798 8.75 -20.13 -22.80
N GLU A 799 9.54 -21.07 -22.29
CA GLU A 799 9.71 -21.27 -20.85
C GLU A 799 10.78 -20.30 -20.37
N VAL A 800 10.52 -19.55 -19.30
CA VAL A 800 11.46 -18.63 -18.63
C VAL A 800 11.57 -18.97 -17.15
N LEU A 801 12.60 -18.43 -16.47
CA LEU A 801 12.85 -18.67 -15.04
C LEU A 801 12.82 -20.16 -14.69
N SER A 802 13.38 -21.00 -15.56
CA SER A 802 13.18 -22.45 -15.50
C SER A 802 14.33 -23.20 -14.84
N SER A 803 14.00 -24.23 -14.08
CA SER A 803 14.89 -25.24 -13.52
C SER A 803 14.20 -26.61 -13.55
N GLU A 804 14.72 -27.58 -12.80
CA GLU A 804 14.02 -28.86 -12.57
C GLU A 804 12.81 -28.71 -11.62
N PHE A 805 12.73 -27.61 -10.85
CA PHE A 805 11.70 -27.43 -9.82
C PHE A 805 10.63 -26.41 -10.21
N GLU A 806 11.01 -25.37 -10.98
CA GLU A 806 10.16 -24.23 -11.29
C GLU A 806 10.22 -23.91 -12.79
N THR A 807 9.14 -23.38 -13.34
CA THR A 807 9.09 -22.86 -14.71
C THR A 807 7.91 -21.90 -14.87
N THR A 808 8.10 -20.85 -15.65
CA THR A 808 7.03 -19.95 -16.09
C THR A 808 6.90 -20.08 -17.60
N LYS A 809 5.73 -20.44 -18.13
CA LYS A 809 5.54 -20.53 -19.59
C LYS A 809 4.87 -19.28 -20.11
N ILE A 810 5.40 -18.73 -21.20
CA ILE A 810 4.85 -17.57 -21.91
C ILE A 810 4.64 -17.99 -23.35
N TYR A 811 3.39 -18.09 -23.80
CA TYR A 811 3.08 -18.56 -25.15
C TYR A 811 1.89 -17.84 -25.76
N TYR A 812 1.91 -17.74 -27.08
CA TYR A 812 0.75 -17.38 -27.87
C TYR A 812 -0.10 -18.63 -28.14
N GLN A 813 -1.42 -18.49 -28.06
CA GLN A 813 -2.40 -19.54 -28.31
C GLN A 813 -3.45 -19.07 -29.33
N PHE A 814 -3.59 -19.79 -30.44
CA PHE A 814 -4.53 -19.41 -31.51
C PHE A 814 -6.00 -19.65 -31.16
N SER A 815 -6.32 -20.67 -30.36
CA SER A 815 -7.71 -21.05 -30.07
C SER A 815 -8.55 -19.95 -29.41
N ASN A 816 -7.91 -18.98 -28.76
CA ASN A 816 -8.54 -17.80 -28.18
C ASN A 816 -7.74 -16.51 -28.40
N GLU A 817 -6.85 -16.50 -29.41
CA GLU A 817 -6.02 -15.34 -29.80
C GLU A 817 -5.36 -14.64 -28.61
N SER A 818 -4.66 -15.39 -27.75
CA SER A 818 -4.14 -14.86 -26.48
C SER A 818 -2.66 -15.15 -26.27
N ILE A 819 -1.96 -14.20 -25.66
CA ILE A 819 -0.70 -14.48 -24.95
C ILE A 819 -1.07 -14.92 -23.53
N ILE A 820 -0.51 -16.04 -23.09
CA ILE A 820 -0.73 -16.63 -21.77
C ILE A 820 0.58 -16.70 -21.01
N ILE A 821 0.57 -16.29 -19.74
CA ILE A 821 1.63 -16.55 -18.76
C ILE A 821 1.12 -17.62 -17.80
N ASP A 822 1.56 -18.86 -18.00
CA ASP A 822 1.29 -19.97 -17.09
C ASP A 822 2.21 -19.89 -15.88
N ARG A 823 1.60 -19.68 -14.70
CA ARG A 823 2.31 -19.52 -13.43
C ARG A 823 2.09 -20.68 -12.46
N THR A 824 1.43 -21.74 -12.89
CA THR A 824 1.11 -22.90 -12.05
C THR A 824 2.36 -23.54 -11.43
N ASN A 825 3.52 -23.39 -12.08
CA ASN A 825 4.80 -23.87 -11.59
C ASN A 825 5.89 -22.78 -11.46
N SER A 826 5.52 -21.49 -11.43
CA SER A 826 6.50 -20.39 -11.37
C SER A 826 7.27 -20.32 -10.05
N SER A 827 6.68 -20.79 -8.95
CA SER A 827 7.25 -20.65 -7.61
C SER A 827 7.06 -21.89 -6.76
N ALA A 828 8.15 -22.48 -6.30
CA ALA A 828 8.14 -23.52 -5.28
C ALA A 828 7.63 -22.99 -3.93
N ALA A 829 7.83 -21.70 -3.65
CA ALA A 829 7.36 -21.06 -2.42
C ALA A 829 5.82 -20.98 -2.34
N SER A 830 5.12 -20.93 -3.48
CA SER A 830 3.64 -21.00 -3.51
C SER A 830 3.07 -22.31 -2.97
N ARG A 831 3.89 -23.36 -2.86
CA ARG A 831 3.48 -24.65 -2.29
C ARG A 831 3.64 -24.72 -0.77
N THR A 832 4.37 -23.76 -0.19
CA THR A 832 4.72 -23.77 1.24
C THR A 832 4.24 -22.53 1.98
N THR A 833 3.78 -21.51 1.27
CA THR A 833 3.37 -20.21 1.81
C THR A 833 2.14 -19.71 1.07
N ASP A 834 1.14 -19.26 1.82
CA ASP A 834 -0.05 -18.64 1.28
C ASP A 834 0.25 -17.25 0.67
N GLY A 835 -0.73 -16.69 -0.05
CA GLY A 835 -0.65 -15.37 -0.68
C GLY A 835 0.29 -15.24 -1.90
N ILE A 836 1.06 -16.28 -2.23
CA ILE A 836 1.86 -16.34 -3.47
C ILE A 836 1.00 -16.93 -4.59
N SER A 837 0.33 -16.06 -5.34
CA SER A 837 -0.52 -16.48 -6.46
C SER A 837 0.24 -17.24 -7.54
N SER A 838 -0.36 -18.34 -7.99
CA SER A 838 0.05 -19.14 -9.14
C SER A 838 -0.99 -19.09 -10.28
N ARG A 839 -1.97 -18.17 -10.18
CA ARG A 839 -3.03 -17.99 -11.19
C ARG A 839 -2.40 -17.58 -12.53
N ASN A 840 -2.83 -18.22 -13.61
CA ASN A 840 -2.41 -17.83 -14.95
C ASN A 840 -2.89 -16.43 -15.30
N GLU A 841 -2.10 -15.73 -16.09
CA GLU A 841 -2.46 -14.45 -16.67
C GLU A 841 -2.63 -14.63 -18.18
N SER A 842 -3.49 -13.81 -18.78
CA SER A 842 -3.70 -13.87 -20.22
C SER A 842 -4.19 -12.55 -20.76
N GLY A 843 -3.81 -12.22 -21.99
CA GLY A 843 -4.36 -11.10 -22.72
C GLY A 843 -4.58 -11.41 -24.19
N LYS A 844 -5.63 -10.84 -24.78
CA LYS A 844 -5.91 -11.04 -26.21
C LYS A 844 -4.98 -10.21 -27.08
N LEU A 845 -4.51 -10.83 -28.16
CA LEU A 845 -3.72 -10.21 -29.20
C LEU A 845 -4.11 -10.85 -30.54
N ARG A 846 -4.69 -10.07 -31.44
CA ARG A 846 -4.89 -10.51 -32.81
C ARG A 846 -3.60 -10.37 -33.61
N LEU A 847 -3.21 -11.47 -34.25
CA LEU A 847 -2.28 -11.48 -35.37
C LEU A 847 -3.10 -11.42 -36.65
N PHE A 848 -3.06 -10.30 -37.37
CA PHE A 848 -3.85 -10.10 -38.58
C PHE A 848 -3.31 -10.92 -39.76
N ASP A 849 -4.12 -11.11 -40.80
CA ASP A 849 -3.57 -11.50 -42.09
C ASP A 849 -2.99 -10.26 -42.75
N VAL A 850 -1.75 -10.33 -43.22
CA VAL A 850 -1.02 -9.22 -43.82
C VAL A 850 -0.47 -9.61 -45.19
N MET A 851 -0.43 -8.64 -46.09
CA MET A 851 0.18 -8.79 -47.41
C MET A 851 1.67 -8.43 -47.33
N GLU A 852 2.53 -9.44 -47.37
CA GLU A 852 3.98 -9.28 -47.41
C GLU A 852 4.54 -9.81 -48.73
N HIS A 853 5.26 -8.97 -49.48
CA HIS A 853 5.85 -9.34 -50.77
C HIS A 853 4.85 -9.93 -51.79
N GLY A 854 3.58 -9.55 -51.70
CA GLY A 854 2.50 -10.05 -52.57
C GLY A 854 1.89 -11.38 -52.14
N GLU A 855 2.26 -11.92 -50.98
CA GLU A 855 1.67 -13.13 -50.39
C GLU A 855 0.94 -12.78 -49.09
N GLU A 856 -0.20 -13.41 -48.87
CA GLU A 856 -0.93 -13.36 -47.60
C GLU A 856 -0.24 -14.23 -46.55
N ARG A 857 -0.01 -13.66 -45.36
CA ARG A 857 0.64 -14.34 -44.23
C ARG A 857 -0.01 -13.92 -42.92
N VAL A 858 0.05 -14.79 -41.92
CA VAL A 858 -0.25 -14.39 -40.54
C VAL A 858 0.83 -13.42 -40.09
N GLU A 859 0.42 -12.29 -39.51
CA GLU A 859 1.30 -11.27 -38.95
C GLU A 859 2.32 -11.92 -38.01
N THR A 860 3.58 -11.53 -38.16
CA THR A 860 4.65 -11.99 -37.28
C THR A 860 4.41 -11.51 -35.85
N LEU A 861 4.57 -12.42 -34.89
CA LEU A 861 4.52 -12.09 -33.48
C LEU A 861 5.91 -11.62 -33.01
N GLU A 862 6.06 -10.32 -32.76
CA GLU A 862 7.27 -9.69 -32.23
C GLU A 862 7.17 -9.56 -30.72
N LEU A 863 7.83 -10.48 -29.99
CA LEU A 863 7.83 -10.51 -28.53
C LEU A 863 9.03 -9.77 -27.95
N THR A 864 8.76 -9.01 -26.88
CA THR A 864 9.78 -8.54 -25.93
C THR A 864 9.34 -8.89 -24.52
N ILE A 865 10.11 -9.76 -23.86
CA ILE A 865 9.86 -10.22 -22.50
C ILE A 865 10.95 -9.64 -21.60
N VAL A 866 10.57 -8.74 -20.68
CA VAL A 866 11.48 -8.21 -19.67
C VAL A 866 11.29 -9.00 -18.38
N VAL A 867 12.38 -9.55 -17.86
CA VAL A 867 12.41 -10.24 -16.57
C VAL A 867 13.34 -9.47 -15.64
N ASP A 868 12.77 -8.79 -14.66
CA ASP A 868 13.48 -8.06 -13.62
C ASP A 868 13.22 -8.71 -12.26
N ASN A 869 14.02 -9.73 -11.97
CA ASN A 869 13.87 -10.65 -10.86
C ASN A 869 12.51 -11.38 -10.86
N SER A 870 11.52 -10.83 -10.17
CA SER A 870 10.17 -11.40 -10.08
C SER A 870 9.14 -10.70 -10.95
N ILE A 871 9.44 -9.50 -11.49
CA ILE A 871 8.54 -8.82 -12.42
C ILE A 871 8.80 -9.37 -13.83
N VAL A 872 7.72 -9.79 -14.48
CA VAL A 872 7.73 -10.21 -15.89
C VAL A 872 6.78 -9.31 -16.64
N GLU A 873 7.30 -8.55 -17.61
CA GLU A 873 6.52 -7.75 -18.55
C GLU A 873 6.64 -8.34 -19.96
N VAL A 874 5.50 -8.67 -20.58
CA VAL A 874 5.43 -9.21 -21.94
C VAL A 874 4.82 -8.18 -22.86
N HIS A 875 5.62 -7.67 -23.79
CA HIS A 875 5.19 -6.75 -24.84
C HIS A 875 5.13 -7.46 -26.19
N ALA A 876 4.12 -7.13 -27.00
CA ALA A 876 3.98 -7.68 -28.33
C ALA A 876 3.54 -6.65 -29.36
N ASN A 877 4.18 -6.67 -30.54
CA ASN A 877 3.86 -5.88 -31.73
C ASN A 877 3.65 -4.36 -31.48
N GLY A 878 4.24 -3.82 -30.41
CA GLY A 878 4.10 -2.42 -29.99
C GLY A 878 2.69 -1.98 -29.56
N ARG A 879 1.73 -2.90 -29.41
CA ARG A 879 0.32 -2.59 -29.09
C ARG A 879 -0.28 -3.45 -27.98
N PHE A 880 0.53 -4.29 -27.36
CA PHE A 880 0.12 -5.22 -26.31
C PHE A 880 1.13 -5.20 -25.16
N ALA A 881 0.62 -5.26 -23.93
CA ALA A 881 1.39 -5.47 -22.72
C ALA A 881 0.63 -6.39 -21.75
N LEU A 882 1.36 -7.31 -21.11
CA LEU A 882 0.86 -8.19 -20.07
C LEU A 882 1.95 -8.36 -19.00
N SER A 883 1.67 -7.88 -17.79
CA SER A 883 2.66 -7.85 -16.71
C SER A 883 2.20 -8.61 -15.47
N THR A 884 3.13 -9.29 -14.79
CA THR A 884 2.79 -10.12 -13.62
C THR A 884 4.00 -10.41 -12.72
N TRP A 885 3.72 -11.08 -11.60
CA TRP A 885 4.71 -11.60 -10.66
C TRP A 885 5.05 -13.07 -10.94
N ALA A 886 6.30 -13.37 -11.28
CA ALA A 886 6.85 -14.72 -11.38
C ALA A 886 7.91 -14.96 -10.28
N ARG A 887 7.43 -15.19 -9.04
CA ARG A 887 8.23 -15.25 -7.80
C ARG A 887 9.02 -16.57 -7.62
N SER A 888 9.88 -16.90 -8.58
CA SER A 888 10.74 -18.09 -8.50
C SER A 888 11.67 -18.04 -7.28
N TRP A 889 11.78 -19.15 -6.56
CA TRP A 889 12.58 -19.27 -5.35
C TRP A 889 14.03 -19.65 -5.65
N TYR A 890 14.25 -20.67 -6.48
CA TYR A 890 15.57 -21.27 -6.58
C TYR A 890 16.56 -20.38 -7.34
N SER A 891 17.82 -20.42 -6.91
CA SER A 891 18.94 -19.80 -7.65
C SER A 891 19.18 -20.44 -9.02
N ALA A 892 18.75 -21.69 -9.22
CA ALA A 892 18.86 -22.41 -10.48
C ALA A 892 17.78 -22.01 -11.51
N SER A 893 16.67 -21.41 -11.07
CA SER A 893 15.51 -21.07 -11.90
C SER A 893 15.77 -19.84 -12.77
N LYS A 894 16.58 -20.05 -13.81
CA LYS A 894 17.07 -19.03 -14.75
C LYS A 894 16.98 -19.48 -16.21
N GLY A 895 16.78 -20.77 -16.45
CA GLY A 895 16.79 -21.34 -17.80
C GLY A 895 15.70 -20.74 -18.70
N ILE A 896 16.00 -20.74 -20.00
CA ILE A 896 15.06 -20.39 -21.06
C ILE A 896 14.96 -21.58 -22.02
N ARG A 897 13.75 -21.92 -22.46
CA ARG A 897 13.50 -22.93 -23.51
C ARG A 897 12.50 -22.40 -24.53
N PHE A 898 12.65 -22.81 -25.78
CA PHE A 898 11.57 -22.74 -26.76
C PHE A 898 10.47 -23.71 -26.36
N ILE A 899 9.20 -23.33 -26.54
CA ILE A 899 8.07 -24.25 -26.40
C ILE A 899 7.19 -24.25 -27.63
N HIS A 900 6.73 -25.44 -27.99
CA HIS A 900 5.71 -25.68 -29.00
C HIS A 900 4.82 -26.80 -28.48
N GLU A 901 3.52 -26.57 -28.39
CA GLU A 901 2.51 -27.55 -28.00
C GLU A 901 1.36 -27.51 -29.03
N GLY A 902 0.60 -28.60 -29.15
CA GLY A 902 -0.48 -28.73 -30.14
C GLY A 902 -0.01 -29.13 -31.54
N GLU A 903 -0.94 -29.22 -32.48
CA GLU A 903 -0.65 -29.58 -33.88
C GLU A 903 -0.29 -28.33 -34.71
N GLY A 904 0.84 -28.37 -35.43
CA GLY A 904 1.25 -27.29 -36.32
C GLY A 904 2.76 -27.10 -36.42
N GLU A 905 3.17 -25.97 -36.98
CA GLU A 905 4.58 -25.55 -37.07
C GLU A 905 4.71 -24.10 -36.60
N VAL A 906 5.82 -23.79 -35.96
CA VAL A 906 6.23 -22.42 -35.62
C VAL A 906 7.71 -22.23 -35.96
N LYS A 907 8.04 -21.04 -36.45
CA LYS A 907 9.42 -20.64 -36.72
C LYS A 907 9.81 -19.49 -35.80
N PHE A 908 10.85 -19.72 -34.99
CA PHE A 908 11.47 -18.73 -34.12
C PHE A 908 12.66 -18.08 -34.84
N GLU A 909 12.69 -16.75 -34.86
CA GLU A 909 13.70 -15.94 -35.53
C GLU A 909 14.13 -14.78 -34.63
N ASN A 910 15.28 -14.17 -34.93
CA ASN A 910 15.81 -12.99 -34.25
C ASN A 910 15.85 -13.11 -32.71
N VAL A 911 16.12 -14.31 -32.20
CA VAL A 911 16.05 -14.61 -30.76
C VAL A 911 17.29 -14.05 -30.06
N THR A 912 17.09 -13.02 -29.24
CA THR A 912 18.17 -12.38 -28.48
C THR A 912 17.85 -12.31 -26.99
N VAL A 913 18.89 -12.46 -26.16
CA VAL A 913 18.83 -12.26 -24.71
C VAL A 913 19.85 -11.20 -24.33
N HIS A 914 19.37 -10.09 -23.77
CA HIS A 914 20.20 -9.04 -23.19
C HIS A 914 20.22 -9.22 -21.67
N GLU A 915 21.34 -9.70 -21.13
CA GLU A 915 21.48 -9.98 -19.70
C GLU A 915 22.05 -8.80 -18.92
N GLY A 916 21.50 -8.57 -17.73
CA GLY A 916 22.04 -7.68 -16.72
C GLY A 916 21.15 -6.49 -16.40
N LEU A 917 20.29 -6.05 -17.33
CA LEU A 917 19.50 -4.82 -17.19
C LEU A 917 20.37 -3.64 -16.72
N PHE A 918 19.88 -2.82 -15.80
CA PHE A 918 20.62 -1.74 -15.15
C PHE A 918 20.10 -1.51 -13.73
N ASP A 919 20.76 -0.63 -12.97
CA ASP A 919 20.31 -0.15 -11.67
C ASP A 919 19.62 1.20 -11.85
N ALA A 920 18.30 1.23 -11.63
CA ALA A 920 17.48 2.43 -11.72
C ALA A 920 17.66 3.37 -10.52
N TRP A 921 18.28 2.90 -9.42
CA TRP A 921 18.42 3.64 -8.17
C TRP A 921 19.88 3.68 -7.69
N PRO A 922 20.79 4.27 -8.49
CA PRO A 922 22.24 4.19 -8.23
C PRO A 922 22.70 4.85 -6.92
N GLU A 923 21.86 5.68 -6.30
CA GLU A 923 22.16 6.36 -5.03
C GLU A 923 21.67 5.60 -3.79
N ARG A 924 20.83 4.57 -3.96
CA ARG A 924 20.40 3.73 -2.84
C ARG A 924 21.52 2.76 -2.49
N SER A 925 21.88 2.69 -1.21
CA SER A 925 22.80 1.67 -0.72
C SER A 925 22.05 0.34 -0.56
N ASN A 926 22.51 -0.70 -1.26
CA ASN A 926 22.05 -2.08 -1.06
C ASN A 926 22.33 -2.58 0.36
#